data_AF-A0A9X4QPC6-F1
#
_entry.id   AF-A0A9X4QPC6-F1
#
_cell.length_a   1.000
_cell.length_b   1.000
_cell.length_c   1.000
_cell.angle_alpha   90.00
_cell.angle_beta   90.00
_cell.angle_gamma   90.00
#
_symmetry.space_group_name_H-M   'P 1'
#
loop_
_entity.id
_entity.type
_entity.pdbx_description
1 polymer ?
#
loop_
_entity_poly.entity_id
_entity_poly.type
_entity_poly.pdbx_seq_one_letter_code
_entity_poly.pdbx_strand_id
1 'polypeptide(L)'
;MHRILKTKGLVLLLVVALFAQLGLVAPDANRAAAADKELAQKPYMGWSSYSMQVYDGPSGGWTSAAKIKQMSDAMHEKLQSHGYNYINIDAGWNGGMDEYARPIPSETLYPDGFQSVIDYVHANGQKIGIDLIPGLSPAAYEANLPIYGTESCHIRDITKQPIKDADFWGIGYKIDFNTKPLCAQAYIDSIADLIGSWGIDFVKFDSVTPGSGHNDTTIDARDDVAAWSKALARHNIWFELSWALDHNYADVWKKYANGWRVDWDVESYDPKVGLTQWANIARLFPDAAIWWRDAGPRTGWNDFDSLNVGNGAMDGLTKDERQTAMSLWAVSAAPLYTGNDLTRLDSYGLQLLTNDEVIAVDQAGRPAHPVSTATSQQVWYANNGDGTYNVAVFNLGTKAESITVNWGDIGLDGPASVRDLWSHSELGTFEKGYTAESVDPHASRLFKVTAKNGTSFVNDDDTGFVYDGDWTRNGGKEVSAESQDLTVNVGATAPGFAPDALQEAGLAQVQTTNVQTLAAADHYYVVNDDDSDVQYAGGWNDSDNRGFGDYSNDVHWTEGNDNSFQLAFKGTGIDYITEKEGSQGNVAMYLDGVLQGTADTYNNDGRSVQQTVYRIDGLDGNSHTLKGVKQSGGYALLDALKVHVDHLIDPAAASFDSDQPADVTTALKADARYLKGVTLNGGALANPADYTVASGTVTVKKDAFAGLAAGDATLSFSFAGGDSETKTVTISGQSSAISPKSASFDKKPAKQADVSTTLTLNGNTLVGIANGDKALTAGTDYTVAGNAVTVKKSYLATLPVGTAQLAFTFSGGAAQTLTINVTDTSGLRYVLVNNTDAGISYSGSWSNQGGRPFGDYQGDVQYTEINGDSFTYVFSGTGIGIVTEKDNSQGDMEVYLDGQLVSTADTRSDVRQGFQTVYSVTGLTNGQHTLKGVKKNGQFMLLDALRIEKPSLLGEEAIGFDPAQPADATVTLLRDSGSLVDVKNGTKTLTAGTDYTVTGNTVTITAAYLASLSSGAATLTFGFKGDAFSDIHFTAKDGDAYSYAFKGTGFALTMPTGPSQGDFEVYVDGESKGTGSAYSDTLKLQQNVFHLDGLSNGMHTVKVEKEIRPAAARRRPGLYGGRRGCRSAKSIGPGHADAFA
;
A
#
# COMPACT_ATOMS: atom_id res chain seq x y z
N MET A 1 84.60 -10.22 12.27
CA MET A 1 83.42 -10.00 11.41
C MET A 1 82.18 -10.29 12.23
N HIS A 2 81.66 -9.21 12.79
CA HIS A 2 80.59 -9.07 13.75
C HIS A 2 80.01 -7.70 13.38
N ARG A 3 78.68 -7.60 13.24
CA ARG A 3 77.88 -6.46 12.73
C ARG A 3 77.41 -6.64 11.29
N ILE A 4 76.17 -7.11 11.16
CA ILE A 4 75.04 -6.54 10.40
C ILE A 4 73.90 -7.56 10.58
N LEU A 5 73.06 -7.42 11.62
CA LEU A 5 71.74 -8.11 11.78
C LEU A 5 71.11 -7.80 13.17
N LYS A 6 71.03 -6.52 13.54
CA LYS A 6 70.21 -6.05 14.69
C LYS A 6 69.61 -4.68 14.37
N THR A 7 68.80 -4.58 13.32
CA THR A 7 68.07 -3.32 13.03
C THR A 7 66.75 -3.51 12.27
N LYS A 8 66.15 -4.71 12.27
CA LYS A 8 64.81 -4.94 11.67
C LYS A 8 63.76 -5.50 12.62
N GLY A 9 64.09 -5.70 13.91
CA GLY A 9 63.14 -6.18 14.93
C GLY A 9 62.49 -5.10 15.79
N LEU A 10 62.96 -3.84 15.74
CA LEU A 10 62.49 -2.79 16.66
C LEU A 10 61.55 -1.75 16.00
N VAL A 11 61.55 -1.63 14.67
CA VAL A 11 60.66 -0.67 13.97
C VAL A 11 59.27 -1.29 13.73
N LEU A 12 59.16 -2.62 13.59
CA LEU A 12 57.86 -3.28 13.42
C LEU A 12 57.07 -3.39 14.74
N LEU A 13 57.76 -3.46 15.88
CA LEU A 13 57.13 -3.48 17.22
C LEU A 13 56.68 -2.09 17.68
N LEU A 14 57.32 -1.01 17.22
CA LEU A 14 56.90 0.37 17.52
C LEU A 14 55.77 0.89 16.61
N VAL A 15 55.64 0.38 15.38
CA VAL A 15 54.51 0.74 14.50
C VAL A 15 53.24 -0.03 14.89
N VAL A 16 53.35 -1.28 15.36
CA VAL A 16 52.19 -2.02 15.88
C VAL A 16 51.73 -1.49 17.25
N ALA A 17 52.64 -0.95 18.07
CA ALA A 17 52.27 -0.32 19.35
C ALA A 17 51.68 1.10 19.20
N LEU A 18 52.03 1.86 18.14
CA LEU A 18 51.44 3.20 17.93
C LEU A 18 50.06 3.16 17.25
N PHE A 19 49.72 2.13 16.48
CA PHE A 19 48.36 1.95 15.96
C PHE A 19 47.40 1.28 16.98
N ALA A 20 47.92 0.75 18.09
CA ALA A 20 47.10 0.23 19.19
C ALA A 20 46.65 1.32 20.19
N GLN A 21 47.11 2.58 20.06
CA GLN A 21 46.75 3.69 20.97
C GLN A 21 46.06 4.88 20.29
N LEU A 22 45.75 4.77 18.99
CA LEU A 22 44.89 5.73 18.27
C LEU A 22 43.79 4.97 17.52
N GLY A 23 43.17 4.01 18.21
CA GLY A 23 41.80 3.64 17.89
C GLY A 23 40.96 4.90 18.03
N LEU A 24 40.77 5.61 16.91
CA LEU A 24 39.62 6.47 16.73
C LEU A 24 38.41 5.57 16.96
N VAL A 25 37.99 5.50 18.21
CA VAL A 25 36.63 5.19 18.59
C VAL A 25 35.85 6.30 17.91
N ALA A 26 35.35 6.01 16.70
CA ALA A 26 34.19 6.72 16.21
C ALA A 26 33.20 6.68 17.39
N PRO A 27 32.64 7.82 17.83
CA PRO A 27 31.59 7.75 18.82
C PRO A 27 30.54 6.85 18.21
N ASP A 28 30.36 5.64 18.77
CA ASP A 28 29.21 4.82 18.45
C ASP A 28 28.02 5.74 18.66
N ALA A 29 27.41 6.15 17.55
CA ALA A 29 26.24 6.99 17.58
C ALA A 29 25.18 6.22 18.37
N ASN A 30 24.96 6.64 19.62
CA ASN A 30 23.86 6.27 20.52
C ASN A 30 22.95 5.16 19.99
N ARG A 31 23.43 3.91 20.00
CA ARG A 31 22.56 2.75 19.88
C ARG A 31 22.23 2.33 21.31
N ALA A 32 20.97 2.50 21.70
CA ALA A 32 20.46 2.01 22.97
C ALA A 32 20.80 0.52 23.12
N ALA A 33 21.39 0.15 24.26
CA ALA A 33 21.65 -1.24 24.61
C ALA A 33 20.31 -1.95 24.87
N ALA A 34 20.23 -3.24 24.54
CA ALA A 34 19.07 -4.08 24.87
C ALA A 34 19.06 -4.44 26.36
N ALA A 35 17.90 -4.86 26.88
CA ALA A 35 17.81 -5.44 28.22
C ALA A 35 18.74 -6.65 28.38
N ASP A 36 19.25 -6.87 29.59
CA ASP A 36 20.05 -8.06 29.90
C ASP A 36 19.16 -9.31 29.94
N LYS A 37 19.20 -10.10 28.85
CA LYS A 37 18.38 -11.31 28.71
C LYS A 37 18.91 -12.49 29.54
N GLU A 38 20.11 -12.40 30.13
CA GLU A 38 20.57 -13.41 31.08
C GLU A 38 19.74 -13.39 32.36
N LEU A 39 19.22 -12.23 32.77
CA LEU A 39 18.29 -12.12 33.90
C LEU A 39 16.95 -12.80 33.63
N ALA A 40 16.48 -12.73 32.38
CA ALA A 40 15.17 -13.22 31.96
C ALA A 40 15.19 -14.66 31.40
N GLN A 41 16.18 -15.49 31.76
CA GLN A 41 16.20 -16.90 31.34
C GLN A 41 14.99 -17.70 31.83
N LYS A 42 14.36 -17.26 32.92
CA LYS A 42 13.11 -17.80 33.47
C LYS A 42 12.20 -16.67 33.93
N PRO A 43 10.87 -16.87 33.94
CA PRO A 43 9.97 -15.92 34.58
C PRO A 43 10.32 -15.82 36.07
N TYR A 44 10.33 -14.61 36.59
CA TYR A 44 10.69 -14.38 37.99
C TYR A 44 9.55 -14.84 38.92
N MET A 45 9.90 -15.14 40.17
CA MET A 45 8.93 -15.60 41.18
C MET A 45 9.11 -14.77 42.46
N GLY A 46 8.02 -14.29 43.05
CA GLY A 46 8.16 -13.38 44.20
C GLY A 46 6.88 -12.87 44.84
N TRP A 47 6.94 -11.64 45.32
CA TRP A 47 5.85 -10.94 45.98
C TRP A 47 5.88 -9.45 45.63
N SER A 48 4.71 -8.83 45.46
CA SER A 48 4.56 -7.38 45.29
C SER A 48 3.63 -6.80 46.34
N SER A 49 3.89 -5.58 46.81
CA SER A 49 3.08 -4.95 47.86
C SER A 49 1.72 -4.42 47.40
N TYR A 50 1.52 -4.23 46.10
CA TYR A 50 0.41 -3.43 45.57
C TYR A 50 -0.98 -3.96 45.96
N SER A 51 -1.25 -5.27 45.80
CA SER A 51 -2.58 -5.81 46.06
C SER A 51 -3.02 -5.62 47.52
N MET A 52 -2.09 -5.75 48.49
CA MET A 52 -2.38 -5.44 49.89
C MET A 52 -2.61 -3.94 50.13
N GLN A 53 -1.86 -3.06 49.44
CA GLN A 53 -2.05 -1.61 49.54
C GLN A 53 -3.43 -1.20 49.02
N VAL A 54 -3.89 -1.81 47.93
CA VAL A 54 -5.24 -1.61 47.39
C VAL A 54 -6.31 -2.16 48.33
N TYR A 55 -6.10 -3.37 48.87
CA TYR A 55 -7.04 -4.03 49.78
C TYR A 55 -7.23 -3.28 51.10
N ASP A 56 -6.15 -2.77 51.70
CA ASP A 56 -6.22 -2.02 52.96
C ASP A 56 -6.83 -0.61 52.76
N GLY A 57 -7.00 -0.17 51.52
CA GLY A 57 -7.69 1.06 51.11
C GLY A 57 -6.91 2.35 51.41
N PRO A 58 -7.47 3.55 51.10
CA PRO A 58 -6.77 4.84 51.22
C PRO A 58 -6.36 5.21 52.66
N SER A 59 -6.91 4.52 53.68
CA SER A 59 -6.51 4.64 55.08
C SER A 59 -5.45 3.62 55.53
N GLY A 60 -5.17 2.60 54.72
CA GLY A 60 -4.19 1.55 54.99
C GLY A 60 -2.74 2.01 54.94
N GLY A 61 -2.48 3.11 54.23
CA GLY A 61 -1.16 3.71 54.09
C GLY A 61 -0.23 2.95 53.14
N TRP A 62 0.86 3.59 52.73
CA TRP A 62 1.91 2.96 51.92
C TRP A 62 2.66 1.90 52.73
N THR A 63 3.22 0.89 52.05
CA THR A 63 3.87 -0.23 52.73
C THR A 63 5.11 0.20 53.53
N SER A 64 5.25 -0.30 54.76
CA SER A 64 6.31 0.13 55.70
C SER A 64 7.48 -0.87 55.74
N ALA A 65 8.63 -0.42 56.26
CA ALA A 65 9.79 -1.28 56.53
C ALA A 65 9.42 -2.57 57.28
N ALA A 66 8.55 -2.46 58.30
CA ALA A 66 8.14 -3.59 59.11
C ALA A 66 7.31 -4.61 58.32
N LYS A 67 6.38 -4.15 57.47
CA LYS A 67 5.57 -5.05 56.64
C LYS A 67 6.43 -5.76 55.60
N ILE A 68 7.36 -5.05 54.95
CA ILE A 68 8.29 -5.64 53.98
C ILE A 68 9.13 -6.75 54.62
N LYS A 69 9.75 -6.49 55.78
CA LYS A 69 10.54 -7.49 56.51
C LYS A 69 9.70 -8.72 56.88
N GLN A 70 8.44 -8.53 57.30
CA GLN A 70 7.52 -9.64 57.57
C GLN A 70 7.20 -10.48 56.33
N MET A 71 6.99 -9.84 55.17
CA MET A 71 6.73 -10.58 53.92
C MET A 71 7.99 -11.31 53.46
N SER A 72 9.17 -10.70 53.60
CA SER A 72 10.46 -11.32 53.34
C SER A 72 10.67 -12.58 54.18
N ASP A 73 10.45 -12.52 55.49
CA ASP A 73 10.57 -13.67 56.39
C ASP A 73 9.57 -14.78 56.01
N ALA A 74 8.31 -14.41 55.73
CA ALA A 74 7.27 -15.36 55.37
C ALA A 74 7.54 -16.06 54.03
N MET A 75 8.05 -15.33 53.03
CA MET A 75 8.49 -15.92 51.76
C MET A 75 9.68 -16.86 51.98
N HIS A 76 10.67 -16.44 52.78
CA HIS A 76 11.85 -17.23 53.10
C HIS A 76 11.48 -18.58 53.70
N GLU A 77 10.55 -18.57 54.67
CA GLU A 77 10.09 -19.78 55.34
C GLU A 77 9.24 -20.69 54.45
N LYS A 78 8.33 -20.11 53.64
CA LYS A 78 7.23 -20.88 53.04
C LYS A 78 7.38 -21.16 51.55
N LEU A 79 7.99 -20.25 50.79
CA LEU A 79 7.94 -20.26 49.33
C LEU A 79 9.34 -20.30 48.68
N GLN A 80 10.37 -19.81 49.37
CA GLN A 80 11.70 -19.64 48.77
C GLN A 80 12.36 -20.96 48.34
N SER A 81 12.08 -22.08 49.01
CA SER A 81 12.54 -23.41 48.57
C SER A 81 11.97 -23.86 47.23
N HIS A 82 10.89 -23.22 46.77
CA HIS A 82 10.21 -23.47 45.50
C HIS A 82 10.54 -22.43 44.42
N GLY A 83 11.47 -21.50 44.70
CA GLY A 83 12.00 -20.55 43.71
C GLY A 83 11.63 -19.08 43.92
N TYR A 84 10.69 -18.76 44.82
CA TYR A 84 10.26 -17.39 45.08
C TYR A 84 11.37 -16.58 45.79
N ASN A 85 11.87 -15.53 45.16
CA ASN A 85 13.00 -14.77 45.67
C ASN A 85 12.98 -13.27 45.38
N TYR A 86 11.94 -12.72 44.73
CA TYR A 86 11.81 -11.27 44.52
C TYR A 86 10.82 -10.64 45.51
N ILE A 87 11.20 -9.54 46.17
CA ILE A 87 10.33 -8.64 46.92
C ILE A 87 10.23 -7.33 46.13
N ASN A 88 9.10 -7.04 45.50
CA ASN A 88 8.85 -5.76 44.85
C ASN A 88 8.10 -4.82 45.81
N ILE A 89 8.70 -3.66 46.10
CA ILE A 89 8.05 -2.56 46.81
C ILE A 89 7.39 -1.68 45.76
N ASP A 90 6.08 -1.82 45.63
CA ASP A 90 5.30 -1.09 44.64
C ASP A 90 5.12 0.39 45.04
N ALA A 91 4.19 1.11 44.41
CA ALA A 91 4.01 2.55 44.54
C ALA A 91 4.08 3.08 45.99
N GLY A 92 4.65 4.28 46.12
CA GLY A 92 4.66 5.06 47.36
C GLY A 92 5.85 4.85 48.30
N TRP A 93 6.94 4.24 47.83
CA TRP A 93 8.18 4.10 48.62
C TRP A 93 8.92 5.44 48.81
N ASN A 94 8.90 6.33 47.82
CA ASN A 94 9.61 7.61 47.87
C ASN A 94 8.82 8.69 48.62
N GLY A 95 9.52 9.57 49.34
CA GLY A 95 8.93 10.68 50.10
C GLY A 95 9.19 12.06 49.50
N GLY A 96 10.06 12.13 48.49
CA GLY A 96 10.48 13.39 47.87
C GLY A 96 11.60 13.16 46.86
N MET A 97 12.40 14.19 46.65
CA MET A 97 13.59 14.17 45.78
C MET A 97 14.75 14.91 46.45
N ASP A 98 15.97 14.57 46.06
CA ASP A 98 17.18 15.28 46.49
C ASP A 98 17.41 16.57 45.68
N GLU A 99 18.52 17.27 45.96
CA GLU A 99 18.89 18.52 45.29
C GLU A 99 19.21 18.38 43.79
N TYR A 100 19.24 17.15 43.26
CA TYR A 100 19.47 16.83 41.85
C TYR A 100 18.23 16.21 41.17
N ALA A 101 17.06 16.35 41.79
CA ALA A 101 15.78 15.81 41.32
C ALA A 101 15.72 14.28 41.23
N ARG A 102 16.54 13.55 42.01
CA ARG A 102 16.49 12.10 42.10
C ARG A 102 15.56 11.69 43.24
N PRO A 103 14.70 10.66 43.09
CA PRO A 103 13.77 10.25 44.13
C PRO A 103 14.50 9.73 45.37
N ILE A 104 14.02 10.08 46.57
CA ILE A 104 14.56 9.61 47.85
C ILE A 104 13.50 8.85 48.66
N PRO A 105 13.89 7.79 49.41
CA PRO A 105 12.96 7.01 50.22
C PRO A 105 12.25 7.84 51.28
N SER A 106 11.01 7.46 51.62
CA SER A 106 10.24 8.11 52.69
C SER A 106 10.84 7.80 54.07
N GLU A 107 11.33 8.83 54.77
CA GLU A 107 11.78 8.71 56.16
C GLU A 107 10.66 8.28 57.13
N THR A 108 9.40 8.50 56.75
CA THR A 108 8.25 8.07 57.55
C THR A 108 8.03 6.55 57.44
N LEU A 109 8.18 6.00 56.23
CA LEU A 109 7.98 4.56 55.99
C LEU A 109 9.21 3.72 56.38
N TYR A 110 10.39 4.34 56.33
CA TYR A 110 11.70 3.72 56.59
C TYR A 110 12.48 4.52 57.66
N PRO A 111 12.01 4.56 58.92
CA PRO A 111 12.61 5.39 59.98
C PRO A 111 14.05 4.99 60.35
N ASP A 112 14.44 3.74 60.09
CA ASP A 112 15.82 3.24 60.27
C ASP A 112 16.66 3.33 58.97
N GLY A 113 16.16 4.03 57.96
CA GLY A 113 16.76 4.13 56.62
C GLY A 113 16.39 2.97 55.69
N PHE A 114 16.31 3.26 54.39
CA PHE A 114 15.91 2.29 53.38
C PHE A 114 16.92 1.16 53.19
N GLN A 115 18.23 1.45 53.35
CA GLN A 115 19.29 0.44 53.29
C GLN A 115 19.07 -0.69 54.33
N SER A 116 18.51 -0.39 55.51
CA SER A 116 18.19 -1.40 56.52
C SER A 116 17.16 -2.42 56.03
N VAL A 117 16.28 -2.05 55.10
CA VAL A 117 15.30 -2.96 54.49
C VAL A 117 15.97 -3.78 53.40
N ILE A 118 16.75 -3.15 52.52
CA ILE A 118 17.49 -3.81 51.45
C ILE A 118 18.42 -4.89 52.01
N ASP A 119 19.28 -4.52 52.96
CA ASP A 119 20.23 -5.44 53.59
C ASP A 119 19.51 -6.63 54.26
N TYR A 120 18.32 -6.40 54.82
CA TYR A 120 17.52 -7.44 55.45
C TYR A 120 16.96 -8.44 54.43
N VAL A 121 16.39 -7.95 53.33
CA VAL A 121 15.86 -8.80 52.24
C VAL A 121 17.01 -9.60 51.61
N HIS A 122 18.16 -8.98 51.37
CA HIS A 122 19.35 -9.65 50.87
C HIS A 122 19.90 -10.70 51.85
N ALA A 123 19.85 -10.44 53.17
CA ALA A 123 20.26 -11.42 54.18
C ALA A 123 19.38 -12.68 54.18
N ASN A 124 18.12 -12.58 53.76
CA ASN A 124 17.24 -13.72 53.52
C ASN A 124 17.51 -14.43 52.16
N GLY A 125 18.53 -13.98 51.40
CA GLY A 125 18.88 -14.52 50.08
C GLY A 125 17.89 -14.15 48.99
N GLN A 126 17.11 -13.08 49.19
CA GLN A 126 16.12 -12.57 48.27
C GLN A 126 16.67 -11.34 47.54
N LYS A 127 15.96 -10.92 46.49
CA LYS A 127 16.19 -9.72 45.69
C LYS A 127 15.12 -8.69 46.01
N ILE A 128 15.46 -7.41 45.91
CA ILE A 128 14.55 -6.32 46.23
C ILE A 128 14.34 -5.37 45.05
N GLY A 129 13.10 -4.96 44.84
CA GLY A 129 12.70 -4.05 43.77
C GLY A 129 11.90 -2.85 44.24
N ILE A 130 11.84 -1.84 43.38
CA ILE A 130 11.08 -0.61 43.58
C ILE A 130 10.28 -0.24 42.31
N ASP A 131 9.20 0.50 42.52
CA ASP A 131 8.37 1.09 41.46
C ASP A 131 8.83 2.50 41.05
N LEU A 132 8.78 2.82 39.75
CA LEU A 132 9.09 4.13 39.18
C LEU A 132 8.09 4.47 38.07
N ILE A 133 7.99 5.74 37.69
CA ILE A 133 7.12 6.18 36.57
C ILE A 133 7.91 7.02 35.55
N PRO A 134 7.52 7.01 34.25
CA PRO A 134 8.13 7.84 33.21
C PRO A 134 8.12 9.32 33.52
N GLY A 135 9.12 10.03 32.99
CA GLY A 135 9.17 11.49 33.10
C GLY A 135 10.00 12.00 34.27
N LEU A 136 9.74 13.27 34.61
CA LEU A 136 10.41 13.99 35.68
C LEU A 136 9.42 14.79 36.54
N SER A 137 9.83 15.11 37.76
CA SER A 137 9.00 15.82 38.73
C SER A 137 8.67 17.26 38.29
N PRO A 138 7.37 17.67 38.29
CA PRO A 138 6.98 19.06 38.07
C PRO A 138 7.63 20.03 39.08
N ALA A 139 7.80 19.61 40.33
CA ALA A 139 8.47 20.43 41.34
C ALA A 139 9.96 20.66 41.01
N ALA A 140 10.61 19.67 40.39
CA ALA A 140 12.00 19.79 39.94
C ALA A 140 12.13 20.75 38.75
N TYR A 141 11.14 20.73 37.85
CA TYR A 141 11.04 21.68 36.73
C TYR A 141 10.83 23.11 37.23
N GLU A 142 9.93 23.32 38.19
CA GLU A 142 9.67 24.64 38.76
C GLU A 142 10.90 25.21 39.47
N ALA A 143 11.60 24.38 40.26
CA ALA A 143 12.84 24.76 40.92
C ALA A 143 14.05 24.84 39.97
N ASN A 144 13.92 24.29 38.74
CA ASN A 144 15.00 24.14 37.77
C ASN A 144 16.27 23.53 38.38
N LEU A 145 16.14 22.39 39.05
CA LEU A 145 17.26 21.76 39.75
C LEU A 145 18.38 21.32 38.78
N PRO A 146 19.64 21.33 39.22
CA PRO A 146 20.77 20.82 38.43
C PRO A 146 20.71 19.30 38.28
N ILE A 147 21.24 18.76 37.18
CA ILE A 147 21.36 17.31 36.96
C ILE A 147 22.70 16.84 37.51
N TYR A 148 22.68 15.83 38.39
CA TYR A 148 23.88 15.28 39.04
C TYR A 148 24.92 14.82 38.01
N GLY A 149 26.20 15.10 38.29
CA GLY A 149 27.31 14.71 37.41
C GLY A 149 27.45 15.56 36.13
N THR A 150 26.69 16.65 36.00
CA THR A 150 26.79 17.59 34.87
C THR A 150 27.20 18.99 35.34
N GLU A 151 28.00 19.70 34.54
CA GLU A 151 28.44 21.07 34.89
C GLU A 151 27.40 22.15 34.55
N SER A 152 26.47 21.86 33.63
CA SER A 152 25.55 22.89 33.09
C SER A 152 24.13 22.44 32.79
N CYS A 153 23.77 21.16 32.96
CA CYS A 153 22.43 20.69 32.64
C CYS A 153 21.48 20.86 33.83
N HIS A 154 20.27 21.33 33.57
CA HIS A 154 19.19 21.47 34.55
C HIS A 154 17.90 20.82 34.06
N ILE A 155 16.94 20.60 34.94
CA ILE A 155 15.69 19.91 34.61
C ILE A 155 14.91 20.59 33.46
N ARG A 156 14.88 21.92 33.40
CA ARG A 156 14.22 22.64 32.29
C ARG A 156 14.89 22.42 30.94
N ASP A 157 16.18 22.07 30.92
CA ASP A 157 16.91 21.79 29.68
C ASP A 157 16.47 20.51 28.99
N ILE A 158 15.89 19.59 29.74
CA ILE A 158 15.49 18.25 29.28
C ILE A 158 13.98 18.04 29.33
N THR A 159 13.19 19.04 29.74
CA THR A 159 11.72 18.94 29.76
C THR A 159 11.16 19.26 28.38
N LYS A 160 10.23 18.43 27.89
CA LYS A 160 9.59 18.64 26.58
C LYS A 160 8.86 19.98 26.52
N GLN A 161 9.01 20.68 25.39
CA GLN A 161 8.30 21.93 25.10
C GLN A 161 7.39 21.79 23.85
N PRO A 162 6.15 22.32 23.88
CA PRO A 162 5.44 22.77 25.10
C PRO A 162 5.30 21.62 26.11
N ILE A 163 5.14 21.95 27.41
CA ILE A 163 5.03 20.94 28.47
C ILE A 163 3.95 19.92 28.14
N LYS A 164 4.27 18.65 28.38
CA LYS A 164 3.41 17.48 28.18
C LYS A 164 3.52 16.55 29.37
N ASP A 165 2.43 15.86 29.65
CA ASP A 165 2.40 14.78 30.62
C ASP A 165 3.25 13.60 30.11
N ALA A 166 3.90 12.90 31.04
CA ALA A 166 4.74 11.72 30.74
C ALA A 166 4.00 10.40 30.92
N ASP A 167 2.93 10.41 31.70
CA ASP A 167 2.24 9.25 32.24
C ASP A 167 0.71 9.46 32.23
N PHE A 168 -0.05 8.38 32.42
CA PHE A 168 -1.50 8.33 32.42
C PHE A 168 -2.13 9.18 33.54
N TRP A 169 -1.47 9.26 34.70
CA TRP A 169 -2.01 9.98 35.87
C TRP A 169 -1.65 11.47 35.86
N GLY A 170 -0.81 11.93 34.92
CA GLY A 170 -0.36 13.32 34.82
C GLY A 170 0.50 13.75 36.01
N ILE A 171 1.29 12.82 36.57
CA ILE A 171 2.14 13.08 37.74
C ILE A 171 3.50 13.67 37.31
N GLY A 172 4.02 13.26 36.16
CA GLY A 172 5.32 13.65 35.63
C GLY A 172 5.23 14.51 34.36
N TYR A 173 6.27 15.32 34.13
CA TYR A 173 6.50 15.99 32.85
C TYR A 173 7.40 15.16 31.95
N LYS A 174 7.09 15.18 30.65
CA LYS A 174 7.80 14.42 29.63
C LYS A 174 9.24 14.90 29.45
N ILE A 175 10.18 13.96 29.35
CA ILE A 175 11.57 14.23 29.00
C ILE A 175 11.73 14.36 27.48
N ASP A 176 12.54 15.32 27.03
CA ASP A 176 12.96 15.47 25.65
C ASP A 176 14.36 14.92 25.43
N PHE A 177 14.42 13.67 24.95
CA PHE A 177 15.66 12.99 24.60
C PHE A 177 16.30 13.49 23.29
N ASN A 178 15.65 14.39 22.54
CA ASN A 178 16.15 14.83 21.23
C ASN A 178 16.95 16.14 21.30
N THR A 179 16.52 17.08 22.13
CA THR A 179 17.13 18.43 22.16
C THR A 179 18.49 18.43 22.88
N LYS A 180 18.59 17.76 24.03
CA LYS A 180 19.83 17.61 24.79
C LYS A 180 20.00 16.15 25.25
N PRO A 181 20.23 15.20 24.32
CA PRO A 181 20.27 13.76 24.60
C PRO A 181 21.24 13.39 25.71
N LEU A 182 22.41 14.04 25.77
CA LEU A 182 23.41 13.77 26.80
C LEU A 182 22.96 14.22 28.20
N CYS A 183 22.27 15.35 28.31
CA CYS A 183 21.71 15.80 29.59
C CYS A 183 20.55 14.91 30.03
N ALA A 184 19.66 14.53 29.10
CA ALA A 184 18.50 13.68 29.40
C ALA A 184 18.96 12.29 29.86
N GLN A 185 19.91 11.68 29.14
CA GLN A 185 20.50 10.40 29.56
C GLN A 185 21.24 10.52 30.90
N ALA A 186 22.00 11.61 31.14
CA ALA A 186 22.70 11.80 32.41
C ALA A 186 21.76 11.87 33.62
N TYR A 187 20.54 12.42 33.44
CA TYR A 187 19.52 12.41 34.49
C TYR A 187 19.10 10.99 34.85
N ILE A 188 18.71 10.19 33.85
CA ILE A 188 18.32 8.79 34.04
C ILE A 188 19.48 7.96 34.61
N ASP A 189 20.69 8.12 34.06
CA ASP A 189 21.91 7.46 34.55
C ASP A 189 22.16 7.78 36.02
N SER A 190 21.97 9.02 36.45
CA SER A 190 22.21 9.43 37.84
C SER A 190 21.25 8.80 38.84
N ILE A 191 20.01 8.48 38.43
CA ILE A 191 19.03 7.79 39.27
C ILE A 191 19.35 6.30 39.28
N ALA A 192 19.60 5.69 38.12
CA ALA A 192 19.97 4.28 38.02
C ALA A 192 21.25 3.96 38.82
N ASP A 193 22.26 4.82 38.76
CA ASP A 193 23.50 4.67 39.54
C ASP A 193 23.24 4.80 41.04
N LEU A 194 22.32 5.68 41.44
CA LEU A 194 21.94 5.85 42.85
C LEU A 194 21.25 4.59 43.39
N ILE A 195 20.20 4.10 42.70
CA ILE A 195 19.46 2.92 43.16
C ILE A 195 20.30 1.64 43.05
N GLY A 196 21.16 1.53 42.03
CA GLY A 196 22.15 0.45 41.91
C GLY A 196 23.15 0.47 43.08
N SER A 197 23.57 1.66 43.54
CA SER A 197 24.45 1.77 44.71
C SER A 197 23.81 1.34 46.02
N TRP A 198 22.48 1.39 46.12
CA TRP A 198 21.75 0.85 47.27
C TRP A 198 21.64 -0.68 47.25
N GLY A 199 21.81 -1.30 46.08
CA GLY A 199 21.61 -2.73 45.87
C GLY A 199 20.19 -3.09 45.43
N ILE A 200 19.48 -2.21 44.73
CA ILE A 200 18.23 -2.59 44.05
C ILE A 200 18.53 -3.59 42.94
N ASP A 201 17.73 -4.65 42.86
CA ASP A 201 17.87 -5.76 41.89
C ASP A 201 16.80 -5.72 40.78
N PHE A 202 15.71 -4.98 41.02
CA PHE A 202 14.52 -4.98 40.18
C PHE A 202 13.87 -3.59 40.15
N VAL A 203 13.42 -3.16 38.97
CA VAL A 203 12.63 -1.94 38.79
C VAL A 203 11.38 -2.28 38.00
N LYS A 204 10.22 -2.02 38.60
CA LYS A 204 8.95 -1.90 37.88
C LYS A 204 8.81 -0.46 37.43
N PHE A 205 8.47 -0.27 36.16
CA PHE A 205 8.29 1.05 35.56
C PHE A 205 6.86 1.18 35.08
N ASP A 206 6.05 1.91 35.84
CA ASP A 206 4.60 1.96 35.73
C ASP A 206 4.08 3.08 34.83
N SER A 207 2.86 2.95 34.33
CA SER A 207 2.23 3.87 33.37
C SER A 207 3.06 4.14 32.09
N VAL A 208 3.73 3.13 31.57
CA VAL A 208 4.41 3.16 30.27
C VAL A 208 3.39 3.21 29.13
N THR A 209 3.65 4.06 28.14
CA THR A 209 2.84 4.21 26.93
C THR A 209 3.72 4.11 25.66
N PRO A 210 3.18 3.76 24.48
CA PRO A 210 1.78 3.44 24.17
C PRO A 210 1.24 2.20 24.91
N GLY A 211 0.02 2.30 25.41
CA GLY A 211 -0.52 1.42 26.45
C GLY A 211 -1.09 2.25 27.61
N SER A 212 -1.34 1.63 28.77
CA SER A 212 -1.83 2.32 29.98
C SER A 212 -3.02 3.28 29.72
N GLY A 213 -3.97 2.91 28.86
CA GLY A 213 -5.11 3.78 28.48
C GLY A 213 -4.85 4.79 27.35
N HIS A 214 -3.63 4.87 26.82
CA HIS A 214 -3.26 5.67 25.64
C HIS A 214 -2.58 4.80 24.59
N ASN A 215 -3.36 4.19 23.69
CA ASN A 215 -2.85 3.34 22.60
C ASN A 215 -2.35 4.15 21.39
N ASP A 216 -2.00 5.42 21.60
CA ASP A 216 -1.40 6.31 20.61
C ASP A 216 -0.08 6.90 21.15
N THR A 217 0.54 7.80 20.38
CA THR A 217 1.86 8.38 20.74
C THR A 217 1.75 9.74 21.43
N THR A 218 0.58 10.11 21.97
CA THR A 218 0.38 11.44 22.58
C THR A 218 1.21 11.67 23.85
N ILE A 219 1.46 10.62 24.63
CA ILE A 219 2.31 10.63 25.84
C ILE A 219 3.46 9.60 25.79
N ASP A 220 3.93 9.26 24.60
CA ASP A 220 4.87 8.15 24.27
C ASP A 220 6.11 7.98 25.17
N ALA A 221 6.17 6.94 25.99
CA ALA A 221 7.27 6.67 26.92
C ALA A 221 8.43 5.83 26.32
N ARG A 222 8.42 5.50 25.02
CA ARG A 222 9.43 4.59 24.43
C ARG A 222 10.87 5.08 24.56
N ASP A 223 11.10 6.40 24.42
CA ASP A 223 12.44 6.98 24.61
C ASP A 223 12.89 6.92 26.08
N ASP A 224 11.96 7.13 27.02
CA ASP A 224 12.18 6.95 28.46
C ASP A 224 12.58 5.50 28.77
N VAL A 225 11.79 4.53 28.28
CA VAL A 225 12.06 3.09 28.42
C VAL A 225 13.43 2.71 27.86
N ALA A 226 13.80 3.22 26.69
CA ALA A 226 15.12 2.95 26.11
C ALA A 226 16.27 3.54 26.93
N ALA A 227 16.09 4.74 27.49
CA ALA A 227 17.08 5.39 28.35
C ALA A 227 17.26 4.65 29.68
N TRP A 228 16.16 4.23 30.31
CA TRP A 228 16.16 3.43 31.54
C TRP A 228 16.75 2.04 31.33
N SER A 229 16.36 1.34 30.27
CA SER A 229 16.93 0.04 29.90
C SER A 229 18.46 0.09 29.84
N LYS A 230 19.01 1.09 29.14
CA LYS A 230 20.45 1.31 29.04
C LYS A 230 21.10 1.60 30.40
N ALA A 231 20.42 2.37 31.26
CA ALA A 231 20.94 2.77 32.56
C ALA A 231 20.97 1.59 33.56
N LEU A 232 19.88 0.82 33.61
CA LEU A 232 19.70 -0.32 34.52
C LEU A 232 20.59 -1.51 34.15
N ALA A 233 20.83 -1.74 32.85
CA ALA A 233 21.70 -2.84 32.39
C ALA A 233 23.12 -2.78 32.97
N ARG A 234 23.66 -1.58 33.29
CA ARG A 234 24.99 -1.45 33.91
C ARG A 234 25.09 -2.01 35.32
N HIS A 235 23.94 -2.16 35.98
CA HIS A 235 23.81 -2.59 37.36
C HIS A 235 23.20 -3.98 37.49
N ASN A 236 22.94 -4.67 36.36
CA ASN A 236 22.29 -5.98 36.33
C ASN A 236 20.92 -5.98 37.04
N ILE A 237 20.14 -4.92 36.83
CA ILE A 237 18.81 -4.72 37.40
C ILE A 237 17.75 -5.23 36.42
N TRP A 238 16.82 -6.06 36.90
CA TRP A 238 15.65 -6.49 36.12
C TRP A 238 14.77 -5.28 35.82
N PHE A 239 14.35 -5.13 34.56
CA PHE A 239 13.47 -4.05 34.14
C PHE A 239 12.10 -4.58 33.70
N GLU A 240 11.07 -4.27 34.48
CA GLU A 240 9.68 -4.68 34.27
C GLU A 240 8.86 -3.47 33.82
N LEU A 241 8.10 -3.60 32.74
CA LEU A 241 7.22 -2.52 32.27
C LEU A 241 5.78 -2.75 32.73
N SER A 242 5.15 -1.69 33.19
CA SER A 242 3.73 -1.58 33.52
C SER A 242 3.27 -0.21 32.99
N TRP A 243 2.05 0.01 32.53
CA TRP A 243 0.83 -0.74 32.73
C TRP A 243 0.19 -1.10 31.37
N ALA A 244 -0.61 -2.16 31.31
CA ALA A 244 -1.43 -2.56 30.16
C ALA A 244 -0.87 -2.13 28.79
N LEU A 245 0.27 -2.69 28.38
CA LEU A 245 0.99 -2.22 27.18
C LEU A 245 0.23 -2.52 25.89
N ASP A 246 0.35 -1.65 24.90
CA ASP A 246 -0.20 -1.91 23.58
C ASP A 246 0.67 -2.94 22.83
N HIS A 247 0.04 -4.07 22.43
CA HIS A 247 0.66 -5.17 21.69
C HIS A 247 1.28 -4.74 20.37
N ASN A 248 0.76 -3.67 19.74
CA ASN A 248 1.34 -3.11 18.51
C ASN A 248 2.81 -2.69 18.66
N TYR A 249 3.29 -2.52 19.88
CA TYR A 249 4.65 -2.12 20.20
C TYR A 249 5.46 -3.22 20.92
N ALA A 250 4.97 -4.47 20.92
CA ALA A 250 5.65 -5.61 21.56
C ALA A 250 7.12 -5.76 21.16
N ASP A 251 7.49 -5.54 19.89
CA ASP A 251 8.88 -5.58 19.43
C ASP A 251 9.79 -4.55 20.11
N VAL A 252 9.24 -3.38 20.46
CA VAL A 252 9.97 -2.35 21.21
C VAL A 252 10.16 -2.78 22.65
N TRP A 253 9.10 -3.31 23.29
CA TRP A 253 9.14 -3.76 24.68
C TRP A 253 10.10 -4.92 24.87
N LYS A 254 10.01 -5.95 24.01
CA LYS A 254 10.94 -7.09 23.96
C LYS A 254 12.39 -6.66 23.83
N LYS A 255 12.67 -5.55 23.13
CA LYS A 255 14.05 -5.06 22.98
C LYS A 255 14.61 -4.48 24.28
N TYR A 256 13.79 -3.74 25.03
CA TYR A 256 14.27 -2.90 26.12
C TYR A 256 13.94 -3.39 27.53
N ALA A 257 13.04 -4.36 27.71
CA ALA A 257 12.63 -4.83 29.03
C ALA A 257 12.84 -6.34 29.24
N ASN A 258 12.81 -6.78 30.50
CA ASN A 258 12.84 -8.19 30.89
C ASN A 258 11.44 -8.79 31.02
N GLY A 259 10.44 -7.97 31.34
CA GLY A 259 9.03 -8.32 31.31
C GLY A 259 8.15 -7.09 31.04
N TRP A 260 6.89 -7.34 30.69
CA TRP A 260 5.90 -6.30 30.41
C TRP A 260 4.49 -6.75 30.72
N ARG A 261 3.71 -5.86 31.35
CA ARG A 261 2.32 -6.11 31.69
C ARG A 261 1.42 -6.03 30.46
N VAL A 262 0.64 -7.07 30.23
CA VAL A 262 -0.19 -7.20 29.02
C VAL A 262 -1.60 -6.62 29.16
N ASP A 263 -2.06 -6.37 30.39
CA ASP A 263 -3.42 -5.91 30.67
C ASP A 263 -3.45 -5.03 31.94
N TRP A 264 -4.64 -4.56 32.33
CA TRP A 264 -4.89 -3.72 33.50
C TRP A 264 -4.62 -4.47 34.81
N ASP A 265 -4.62 -3.74 35.92
CA ASP A 265 -4.43 -4.27 37.27
C ASP A 265 -5.43 -5.36 37.62
N VAL A 266 -4.95 -6.49 38.12
CA VAL A 266 -5.81 -7.62 38.50
C VAL A 266 -6.60 -7.35 39.77
N GLU A 267 -6.30 -6.29 40.51
CA GLU A 267 -6.98 -5.94 41.75
C GLU A 267 -8.45 -5.55 41.55
N SER A 268 -9.31 -5.88 42.52
CA SER A 268 -10.73 -5.51 42.49
C SER A 268 -10.99 -4.05 42.85
N TYR A 269 -10.05 -3.41 43.56
CA TYR A 269 -10.21 -2.10 44.19
C TYR A 269 -11.41 -1.97 45.16
N ASP A 270 -12.02 -3.09 45.55
CA ASP A 270 -13.06 -3.15 46.58
C ASP A 270 -12.74 -4.27 47.58
N PRO A 271 -12.33 -3.94 48.82
CA PRO A 271 -12.03 -4.95 49.83
C PRO A 271 -13.22 -5.83 50.23
N LYS A 272 -14.46 -5.44 49.86
CA LYS A 272 -15.65 -6.29 50.05
C LYS A 272 -15.75 -7.41 49.00
N VAL A 273 -15.09 -7.25 47.86
CA VAL A 273 -14.99 -8.27 46.81
C VAL A 273 -13.80 -9.18 47.12
N GLY A 274 -12.63 -8.61 47.38
CA GLY A 274 -11.39 -9.34 47.65
C GLY A 274 -10.19 -8.64 47.04
N LEU A 275 -9.02 -9.29 47.05
CA LEU A 275 -7.84 -8.81 46.36
C LEU A 275 -8.10 -8.72 44.85
N THR A 276 -8.79 -9.71 44.28
CA THR A 276 -9.19 -9.77 42.86
C THR A 276 -10.63 -10.29 42.72
N GLN A 277 -11.06 -10.55 41.50
CA GLN A 277 -12.36 -11.14 41.15
C GLN A 277 -12.25 -11.91 39.83
N TRP A 278 -13.14 -12.87 39.59
CA TRP A 278 -13.07 -13.73 38.39
C TRP A 278 -13.03 -12.95 37.08
N ALA A 279 -13.77 -11.85 36.96
CA ALA A 279 -13.78 -11.03 35.75
C ALA A 279 -12.38 -10.49 35.38
N ASN A 280 -11.54 -10.19 36.39
CA ASN A 280 -10.18 -9.70 36.19
C ASN A 280 -9.22 -10.81 35.74
N ILE A 281 -9.48 -12.06 36.15
CA ILE A 281 -8.73 -13.23 35.69
C ILE A 281 -9.18 -13.64 34.28
N ALA A 282 -10.50 -13.66 34.05
CA ALA A 282 -11.08 -14.10 32.80
C ALA A 282 -10.68 -13.22 31.60
N ARG A 283 -10.47 -11.91 31.80
CA ARG A 283 -10.01 -10.99 30.75
C ARG A 283 -8.60 -11.27 30.24
N LEU A 284 -7.75 -11.96 31.01
CA LEU A 284 -6.37 -12.29 30.60
C LEU A 284 -6.31 -13.40 29.55
N PHE A 285 -7.33 -14.26 29.42
CA PHE A 285 -7.34 -15.35 28.44
C PHE A 285 -7.18 -14.88 26.98
N PRO A 286 -7.95 -13.89 26.48
CA PRO A 286 -7.74 -13.36 25.14
C PRO A 286 -6.36 -12.71 24.96
N ASP A 287 -5.85 -11.99 25.97
CA ASP A 287 -4.50 -11.39 25.88
C ASP A 287 -3.41 -12.46 25.84
N ALA A 288 -3.48 -13.46 26.72
CA ALA A 288 -2.56 -14.61 26.68
C ALA A 288 -2.53 -15.29 25.30
N ALA A 289 -3.69 -15.38 24.62
CA ALA A 289 -3.79 -15.99 23.29
C ALA A 289 -3.14 -15.13 22.18
N ILE A 290 -2.99 -13.83 22.42
CA ILE A 290 -2.33 -12.88 21.51
C ILE A 290 -0.82 -12.86 21.80
N TRP A 291 -0.45 -12.71 23.06
CA TRP A 291 0.91 -12.41 23.52
C TRP A 291 1.84 -13.63 23.67
N TRP A 292 1.34 -14.87 23.62
CA TRP A 292 2.15 -16.07 23.91
C TRP A 292 3.45 -16.18 23.09
N ARG A 293 3.48 -15.62 21.87
CA ARG A 293 4.65 -15.63 20.96
C ARG A 293 5.73 -14.64 21.35
N ASP A 294 5.39 -13.64 22.16
CA ASP A 294 6.28 -12.55 22.51
C ASP A 294 7.16 -12.86 23.74
N ALA A 295 6.79 -13.89 24.50
CA ALA A 295 7.47 -14.30 25.71
C ALA A 295 8.35 -15.55 25.52
N GLY A 296 9.46 -15.58 26.24
CA GLY A 296 10.39 -16.69 26.30
C GLY A 296 11.77 -16.29 26.81
N PRO A 297 12.68 -17.25 27.06
CA PRO A 297 13.98 -17.02 27.71
C PRO A 297 14.92 -16.05 26.99
N ARG A 298 14.64 -15.69 25.73
CA ARG A 298 15.45 -14.78 24.92
C ARG A 298 14.80 -13.42 24.72
N THR A 299 13.48 -13.32 24.90
CA THR A 299 12.71 -12.10 24.64
C THR A 299 12.27 -11.42 25.93
N GLY A 300 11.99 -12.17 27.00
CA GLY A 300 11.38 -11.66 28.23
C GLY A 300 10.03 -12.30 28.49
N TRP A 301 9.23 -11.76 29.41
CA TRP A 301 8.02 -12.43 29.89
C TRP A 301 6.79 -11.52 29.87
N ASN A 302 5.65 -12.11 29.50
CA ASN A 302 4.35 -11.47 29.65
C ASN A 302 3.98 -11.46 31.13
N ASP A 303 3.70 -10.28 31.68
CA ASP A 303 3.24 -10.09 33.04
C ASP A 303 1.70 -9.99 33.07
N PHE A 304 1.08 -10.91 33.80
CA PHE A 304 -0.38 -10.97 34.03
C PHE A 304 -0.80 -10.27 35.32
N ASP A 305 0.15 -9.56 35.94
CA ASP A 305 0.06 -8.98 37.26
C ASP A 305 0.04 -10.02 38.40
N SER A 306 -0.17 -9.54 39.63
CA SER A 306 -0.10 -10.29 40.88
C SER A 306 -1.02 -11.51 40.92
N LEU A 307 -0.46 -12.70 41.13
CA LEU A 307 -1.21 -13.94 41.33
C LEU A 307 -1.80 -14.01 42.75
N ASN A 308 -3.02 -13.49 42.91
CA ASN A 308 -3.73 -13.40 44.19
C ASN A 308 -4.57 -14.66 44.49
N VAL A 309 -3.89 -15.75 44.86
CA VAL A 309 -4.50 -17.08 45.09
C VAL A 309 -4.15 -17.68 46.44
N GLY A 310 -3.63 -16.91 47.39
CA GLY A 310 -3.02 -17.38 48.63
C GLY A 310 -3.90 -17.30 49.90
N ASN A 311 -4.88 -16.40 49.97
CA ASN A 311 -5.57 -16.03 51.21
C ASN A 311 -7.07 -16.38 51.28
N GLY A 312 -7.57 -17.30 50.46
CA GLY A 312 -8.93 -17.82 50.64
C GLY A 312 -10.00 -16.80 50.27
N ALA A 313 -10.95 -16.55 51.17
CA ALA A 313 -12.01 -15.56 50.91
C ALA A 313 -11.46 -14.14 50.70
N MET A 314 -10.26 -13.83 51.20
CA MET A 314 -9.60 -12.55 50.94
C MET A 314 -9.21 -12.38 49.47
N ASP A 315 -8.97 -13.48 48.73
CA ASP A 315 -8.60 -13.41 47.31
C ASP A 315 -9.76 -12.89 46.45
N GLY A 316 -11.01 -13.12 46.87
CA GLY A 316 -12.22 -12.83 46.08
C GLY A 316 -12.53 -13.89 45.02
N LEU A 317 -11.85 -15.04 45.08
CA LEU A 317 -11.98 -16.15 44.14
C LEU A 317 -12.44 -17.44 44.85
N THR A 318 -13.21 -18.26 44.15
CA THR A 318 -13.50 -19.65 44.55
C THR A 318 -12.25 -20.53 44.45
N LYS A 319 -12.31 -21.76 44.98
CA LYS A 319 -11.18 -22.70 44.87
C LYS A 319 -10.83 -23.02 43.42
N ASP A 320 -11.85 -23.27 42.59
CA ASP A 320 -11.65 -23.59 41.18
C ASP A 320 -11.06 -22.40 40.41
N GLU A 321 -11.54 -21.18 40.68
CA GLU A 321 -10.99 -19.96 40.07
C GLU A 321 -9.54 -19.70 40.51
N ARG A 322 -9.18 -19.95 41.78
CA ARG A 322 -7.79 -19.86 42.25
C ARG A 322 -6.87 -20.87 41.55
N GLN A 323 -7.33 -22.11 41.37
CA GLN A 323 -6.57 -23.12 40.62
C GLN A 323 -6.45 -22.74 39.14
N THR A 324 -7.50 -22.18 38.55
CA THR A 324 -7.51 -21.70 37.17
C THR A 324 -6.57 -20.53 36.98
N ALA A 325 -6.52 -19.56 37.89
CA ALA A 325 -5.53 -18.48 37.86
C ALA A 325 -4.10 -19.05 37.92
N MET A 326 -3.78 -19.89 38.90
CA MET A 326 -2.43 -20.51 38.97
C MET A 326 -2.10 -21.34 37.72
N SER A 327 -3.06 -22.08 37.18
CA SER A 327 -2.88 -22.86 35.96
C SER A 327 -2.63 -21.97 34.73
N LEU A 328 -3.36 -20.86 34.60
CA LEU A 328 -3.19 -19.90 33.51
C LEU A 328 -1.82 -19.21 33.56
N TRP A 329 -1.39 -18.74 34.74
CA TRP A 329 -0.06 -18.16 34.91
C TRP A 329 1.01 -19.17 34.54
N ALA A 330 0.91 -20.40 35.07
CA ALA A 330 1.92 -21.42 34.85
C ALA A 330 2.02 -21.85 33.38
N VAL A 331 0.90 -22.12 32.70
CA VAL A 331 0.98 -22.49 31.27
C VAL A 331 1.42 -21.33 30.39
N SER A 332 1.20 -20.09 30.81
CA SER A 332 1.62 -18.91 30.04
C SER A 332 3.08 -18.52 30.30
N ALA A 333 3.76 -19.21 31.23
CA ALA A 333 5.07 -18.83 31.75
C ALA A 333 5.12 -17.36 32.21
N ALA A 334 4.04 -16.90 32.85
CA ALA A 334 3.93 -15.55 33.38
C ALA A 334 4.62 -15.49 34.76
N PRO A 335 5.31 -14.38 35.12
CA PRO A 335 5.93 -14.24 36.42
C PRO A 335 5.02 -14.65 37.59
N LEU A 336 5.48 -15.58 38.43
CA LEU A 336 4.74 -16.08 39.58
C LEU A 336 5.06 -15.22 40.80
N TYR A 337 4.52 -14.01 40.83
CA TYR A 337 4.56 -13.18 42.02
C TYR A 337 3.16 -12.96 42.60
N THR A 338 3.06 -12.97 43.92
CA THR A 338 1.77 -12.84 44.60
C THR A 338 1.65 -11.51 45.33
N GLY A 339 0.46 -10.94 45.34
CA GLY A 339 0.12 -9.78 46.17
C GLY A 339 -0.51 -10.15 47.51
N ASN A 340 -0.57 -11.44 47.83
CA ASN A 340 -1.17 -11.97 49.06
C ASN A 340 -0.40 -11.58 50.33
N ASP A 341 -1.08 -11.58 51.48
CA ASP A 341 -0.41 -11.56 52.78
C ASP A 341 0.20 -12.94 53.07
N LEU A 342 1.52 -13.04 52.86
CA LEU A 342 2.29 -14.28 53.03
C LEU A 342 2.28 -14.81 54.46
N THR A 343 1.98 -13.98 55.46
CA THR A 343 1.84 -14.45 56.86
C THR A 343 0.52 -15.19 57.08
N ARG A 344 -0.45 -15.02 56.18
CA ARG A 344 -1.83 -15.52 56.29
C ARG A 344 -2.25 -16.47 55.17
N LEU A 345 -1.31 -17.12 54.48
CA LEU A 345 -1.62 -18.13 53.47
C LEU A 345 -2.50 -19.24 54.07
N ASP A 346 -3.60 -19.58 53.41
CA ASP A 346 -4.41 -20.74 53.78
C ASP A 346 -3.78 -22.04 53.24
N SER A 347 -4.24 -23.21 53.73
CA SER A 347 -3.62 -24.49 53.35
C SER A 347 -3.71 -24.79 51.86
N TYR A 348 -4.77 -24.31 51.20
CA TYR A 348 -4.96 -24.50 49.77
C TYR A 348 -4.07 -23.55 48.96
N GLY A 349 -3.91 -22.30 49.37
CA GLY A 349 -3.06 -21.32 48.72
C GLY A 349 -1.60 -21.70 48.83
N LEU A 350 -1.18 -22.20 49.98
CA LEU A 350 0.15 -22.79 50.12
C LEU A 350 0.33 -23.97 49.15
N GLN A 351 -0.66 -24.86 49.01
CA GLN A 351 -0.61 -25.96 48.04
C GLN A 351 -0.51 -25.45 46.59
N LEU A 352 -1.27 -24.41 46.21
CA LEU A 352 -1.20 -23.83 44.87
C LEU A 352 0.18 -23.23 44.58
N LEU A 353 0.72 -22.46 45.51
CA LEU A 353 1.99 -21.74 45.36
C LEU A 353 3.23 -22.63 45.52
N THR A 354 3.10 -23.87 45.99
CA THR A 354 4.24 -24.80 46.25
C THR A 354 4.16 -26.11 45.47
N ASN A 355 3.26 -26.23 44.48
CA ASN A 355 3.20 -27.40 43.62
C ASN A 355 4.35 -27.38 42.58
N ASP A 356 5.44 -28.09 42.86
CA ASP A 356 6.63 -28.14 42.01
C ASP A 356 6.35 -28.67 40.58
N GLU A 357 5.34 -29.52 40.37
CA GLU A 357 5.00 -29.98 39.02
C GLU A 357 4.35 -28.87 38.18
N VAL A 358 3.54 -28.01 38.81
CA VAL A 358 2.90 -26.86 38.16
C VAL A 358 3.93 -25.73 37.97
N ILE A 359 4.76 -25.47 38.98
CA ILE A 359 5.88 -24.51 38.87
C ILE A 359 6.85 -24.95 37.76
N ALA A 360 7.08 -26.26 37.58
CA ALA A 360 7.92 -26.74 36.49
C ALA A 360 7.34 -26.45 35.10
N VAL A 361 6.01 -26.31 34.95
CA VAL A 361 5.38 -25.88 33.69
C VAL A 361 5.73 -24.42 33.41
N ASP A 362 5.58 -23.55 34.41
CA ASP A 362 5.98 -22.14 34.34
C ASP A 362 7.48 -21.98 34.01
N GLN A 363 8.31 -22.63 34.81
CA GLN A 363 9.77 -22.54 34.74
C GLN A 363 10.39 -23.29 33.54
N ALA A 364 9.58 -24.00 32.75
CA ALA A 364 9.98 -24.49 31.43
C ALA A 364 10.11 -23.35 30.41
N GLY A 365 9.49 -22.19 30.67
CA GLY A 365 9.64 -21.00 29.85
C GLY A 365 9.04 -21.15 28.45
N ARG A 366 7.97 -21.94 28.33
CA ARG A 366 7.27 -22.22 27.07
C ARG A 366 5.80 -21.83 27.21
N PRO A 367 5.45 -20.57 26.91
CA PRO A 367 4.06 -20.12 26.91
C PRO A 367 3.20 -21.02 26.02
N ALA A 368 2.14 -21.56 26.60
CA ALA A 368 1.12 -22.33 25.92
C ALA A 368 0.20 -21.40 25.14
N HIS A 369 -0.40 -21.95 24.09
CA HIS A 369 -1.40 -21.25 23.29
C HIS A 369 -2.68 -22.09 23.16
N PRO A 370 -3.84 -21.46 22.95
CA PRO A 370 -5.08 -22.19 22.78
C PRO A 370 -5.09 -22.96 21.45
N VAL A 371 -5.73 -24.13 21.45
CA VAL A 371 -6.19 -24.81 20.22
C VAL A 371 -7.27 -23.95 19.54
N SER A 372 -8.17 -23.39 20.34
CA SER A 372 -9.22 -22.47 19.90
C SER A 372 -9.75 -21.66 21.07
N THR A 373 -10.07 -20.38 20.81
CA THR A 373 -10.76 -19.48 21.74
C THR A 373 -12.24 -19.29 21.37
N ALA A 374 -12.74 -20.02 20.36
CA ALA A 374 -14.09 -19.83 19.81
C ALA A 374 -15.22 -20.25 20.77
N THR A 375 -14.90 -20.99 21.83
CA THR A 375 -15.85 -21.42 22.85
C THR A 375 -15.30 -21.13 24.25
N SER A 376 -16.17 -21.26 25.26
CA SER A 376 -15.77 -21.14 26.66
C SER A 376 -15.01 -22.36 27.19
N GLN A 377 -15.01 -23.49 26.48
CA GLN A 377 -14.24 -24.68 26.86
C GLN A 377 -12.98 -24.72 26.02
N GLN A 378 -11.86 -24.35 26.62
CA GLN A 378 -10.61 -24.15 25.91
C GLN A 378 -9.58 -25.21 26.28
N VAL A 379 -8.83 -25.63 25.27
CA VAL A 379 -7.63 -26.46 25.43
C VAL A 379 -6.44 -25.58 25.08
N TRP A 380 -5.46 -25.53 25.98
CA TRP A 380 -4.21 -24.80 25.80
C TRP A 380 -3.06 -25.78 25.87
N TYR A 381 -2.04 -25.59 25.03
CA TYR A 381 -0.88 -26.45 25.04
C TYR A 381 0.43 -25.74 24.69
N ALA A 382 1.53 -26.30 25.21
CA ALA A 382 2.88 -26.02 24.76
C ALA A 382 3.59 -27.35 24.46
N ASN A 383 4.29 -27.43 23.33
CA ASN A 383 5.19 -28.53 23.04
C ASN A 383 6.55 -28.25 23.68
N ASN A 384 7.08 -29.18 24.47
CA ASN A 384 8.35 -29.01 25.16
C ASN A 384 9.57 -29.38 24.30
N GLY A 385 9.36 -29.90 23.08
CA GLY A 385 10.40 -30.39 22.17
C GLY A 385 10.99 -31.75 22.54
N ASP A 386 10.77 -32.23 23.77
CA ASP A 386 11.33 -33.49 24.28
C ASP A 386 10.37 -34.70 24.16
N GLY A 387 9.28 -34.54 23.40
CA GLY A 387 8.19 -35.50 23.30
C GLY A 387 7.14 -35.38 24.41
N THR A 388 7.24 -34.36 25.26
CA THR A 388 6.22 -34.01 26.26
C THR A 388 5.51 -32.71 25.89
N TYR A 389 4.28 -32.58 26.38
CA TYR A 389 3.44 -31.40 26.21
C TYR A 389 2.85 -31.00 27.55
N ASN A 390 2.83 -29.70 27.81
CA ASN A 390 2.03 -29.13 28.89
C ASN A 390 0.65 -28.82 28.31
N VAL A 391 -0.42 -29.35 28.90
CA VAL A 391 -1.78 -29.21 28.38
C VAL A 391 -2.71 -28.78 29.49
N ALA A 392 -3.35 -27.63 29.35
CA ALA A 392 -4.41 -27.20 30.24
C ALA A 392 -5.77 -27.26 29.55
N VAL A 393 -6.80 -27.60 30.32
CA VAL A 393 -8.20 -27.42 29.90
C VAL A 393 -8.86 -26.45 30.86
N PHE A 394 -9.61 -25.50 30.31
CA PHE A 394 -10.29 -24.45 31.06
C PHE A 394 -11.76 -24.43 30.69
N ASN A 395 -12.63 -24.43 31.70
CA ASN A 395 -14.03 -24.16 31.51
C ASN A 395 -14.38 -22.74 31.94
N LEU A 396 -14.36 -21.79 30.99
CA LEU A 396 -14.74 -20.40 31.22
C LEU A 396 -16.26 -20.19 31.23
N GLY A 397 -17.03 -21.27 31.04
CA GLY A 397 -18.48 -21.25 31.00
C GLY A 397 -19.12 -21.32 32.39
N THR A 398 -20.45 -21.24 32.41
CA THR A 398 -21.26 -21.22 33.63
C THR A 398 -21.83 -22.58 34.03
N LYS A 399 -21.47 -23.66 33.32
CA LYS A 399 -21.94 -25.03 33.56
C LYS A 399 -20.78 -26.00 33.49
N ALA A 400 -20.86 -27.10 34.23
CA ALA A 400 -19.90 -28.18 34.13
C ALA A 400 -19.95 -28.81 32.73
N GLU A 401 -18.78 -29.03 32.12
CA GLU A 401 -18.66 -29.58 30.77
C GLU A 401 -17.49 -30.57 30.71
N SER A 402 -17.58 -31.57 29.84
CA SER A 402 -16.46 -32.46 29.52
C SER A 402 -15.65 -31.87 28.36
N ILE A 403 -14.34 -31.75 28.54
CA ILE A 403 -13.44 -31.13 27.57
C ILE A 403 -12.48 -32.18 27.02
N THR A 404 -12.51 -32.37 25.70
CA THR A 404 -11.64 -33.34 25.02
C THR A 404 -10.45 -32.64 24.39
N VAL A 405 -9.26 -33.14 24.70
CA VAL A 405 -8.01 -32.81 23.99
C VAL A 405 -7.77 -33.90 22.95
N ASN A 406 -7.85 -33.59 21.66
CA ASN A 406 -7.43 -34.52 20.61
C ASN A 406 -5.93 -34.36 20.35
N TRP A 407 -5.21 -35.47 20.18
CA TRP A 407 -3.77 -35.43 19.89
C TRP A 407 -3.45 -34.67 18.60
N GLY A 408 -4.26 -34.86 17.55
CA GLY A 408 -4.07 -34.15 16.29
C GLY A 408 -4.18 -32.62 16.42
N ASP A 409 -5.00 -32.12 17.34
CA ASP A 409 -5.20 -30.67 17.54
C ASP A 409 -3.98 -30.00 18.19
N ILE A 410 -3.17 -30.77 18.93
CA ILE A 410 -1.92 -30.32 19.55
C ILE A 410 -0.67 -30.75 18.77
N GLY A 411 -0.86 -31.18 17.51
CA GLY A 411 0.22 -31.61 16.62
C GLY A 411 0.77 -33.01 16.89
N LEU A 412 0.16 -33.80 17.77
CA LEU A 412 0.61 -35.15 18.11
C LEU A 412 -0.12 -36.22 17.30
N ASP A 413 0.63 -37.09 16.62
CA ASP A 413 0.11 -38.31 16.01
C ASP A 413 0.76 -39.54 16.68
N GLY A 414 -0.05 -40.34 17.37
CA GLY A 414 0.38 -41.53 18.10
C GLY A 414 -0.09 -41.56 19.57
N PRO A 415 0.02 -42.73 20.24
CA PRO A 415 -0.38 -42.91 21.63
C PRO A 415 0.47 -42.07 22.60
N ALA A 416 -0.18 -41.53 23.63
CA ALA A 416 0.45 -40.73 24.67
C ALA A 416 -0.08 -41.06 26.07
N SER A 417 0.79 -40.96 27.08
CA SER A 417 0.36 -41.02 28.48
C SER A 417 0.00 -39.66 29.03
N VAL A 418 -0.98 -39.61 29.94
CA VAL A 418 -1.48 -38.39 30.59
C VAL A 418 -1.25 -38.48 32.09
N ARG A 419 -0.63 -37.45 32.66
CA ARG A 419 -0.48 -37.22 34.11
C ARG A 419 -1.17 -35.92 34.49
N ASP A 420 -2.00 -35.94 35.52
CA ASP A 420 -2.58 -34.73 36.13
C ASP A 420 -1.63 -34.17 37.18
N LEU A 421 -1.22 -32.91 36.98
CA LEU A 421 -0.19 -32.24 37.79
C LEU A 421 -0.76 -31.70 39.11
N TRP A 422 -2.07 -31.44 39.19
CA TRP A 422 -2.71 -30.99 40.42
C TRP A 422 -2.94 -32.14 41.40
N SER A 423 -3.34 -33.31 40.88
CA SER A 423 -3.58 -34.51 41.68
C SER A 423 -2.38 -35.45 41.76
N HIS A 424 -1.26 -35.13 41.09
CA HIS A 424 -0.04 -35.95 40.99
C HIS A 424 -0.29 -37.39 40.52
N SER A 425 -1.30 -37.59 39.66
CA SER A 425 -1.84 -38.90 39.31
C SER A 425 -1.63 -39.24 37.84
N GLU A 426 -1.22 -40.49 37.57
CA GLU A 426 -1.17 -41.04 36.20
C GLU A 426 -2.57 -41.48 35.77
N LEU A 427 -3.07 -40.95 34.66
CA LEU A 427 -4.42 -41.19 34.17
C LEU A 427 -4.50 -42.31 33.11
N GLY A 428 -3.36 -42.72 32.55
CA GLY A 428 -3.27 -43.82 31.59
C GLY A 428 -2.62 -43.42 30.26
N THR A 429 -2.73 -44.30 29.26
CA THR A 429 -2.26 -44.08 27.88
C THR A 429 -3.46 -44.11 26.93
N PHE A 430 -3.51 -43.15 26.01
CA PHE A 430 -4.63 -42.94 25.11
C PHE A 430 -4.13 -42.79 23.66
N GLU A 431 -4.88 -43.38 22.72
CA GLU A 431 -4.46 -43.49 21.31
C GLU A 431 -4.68 -42.20 20.50
N LYS A 432 -5.73 -41.43 20.78
CA LYS A 432 -6.15 -40.29 19.93
C LYS A 432 -6.46 -39.00 20.69
N GLY A 433 -6.59 -39.06 22.00
CA GLY A 433 -6.96 -37.93 22.84
C GLY A 433 -7.41 -38.36 24.22
N TYR A 434 -7.62 -37.38 25.09
CA TYR A 434 -8.10 -37.55 26.47
C TYR A 434 -9.26 -36.60 26.76
N THR A 435 -10.29 -37.09 27.45
CA THR A 435 -11.44 -36.29 27.88
C THR A 435 -11.34 -36.05 29.38
N ALA A 436 -11.20 -34.77 29.76
CA ALA A 436 -11.37 -34.33 31.14
C ALA A 436 -12.87 -34.26 31.43
N GLU A 437 -13.37 -35.22 32.21
CA GLU A 437 -14.79 -35.33 32.52
C GLU A 437 -15.24 -34.30 33.56
N SER A 438 -16.40 -33.69 33.33
CA SER A 438 -17.09 -32.84 34.32
C SER A 438 -16.20 -31.75 34.91
N VAL A 439 -15.57 -30.93 34.06
CA VAL A 439 -14.85 -29.73 34.50
C VAL A 439 -15.89 -28.69 34.91
N ASP A 440 -15.98 -28.40 36.20
CA ASP A 440 -16.94 -27.44 36.79
C ASP A 440 -16.78 -26.02 36.22
N PRO A 441 -17.80 -25.14 36.36
CA PRO A 441 -17.69 -23.74 35.94
C PRO A 441 -16.45 -23.07 36.53
N HIS A 442 -15.70 -22.38 35.68
CA HIS A 442 -14.44 -21.68 36.00
C HIS A 442 -13.29 -22.59 36.46
N ALA A 443 -13.48 -23.92 36.44
CA ALA A 443 -12.45 -24.87 36.81
C ALA A 443 -11.48 -25.17 35.66
N SER A 444 -10.31 -25.70 36.04
CA SER A 444 -9.26 -26.12 35.12
C SER A 444 -8.70 -27.48 35.49
N ARG A 445 -8.03 -28.12 34.53
CA ARG A 445 -7.08 -29.22 34.78
C ARG A 445 -5.79 -28.92 34.04
N LEU A 446 -4.67 -29.38 34.59
CA LEU A 446 -3.36 -29.22 34.01
C LEU A 446 -2.68 -30.59 33.93
N PHE A 447 -2.23 -30.93 32.72
CA PHE A 447 -1.69 -32.23 32.39
C PHE A 447 -0.29 -32.12 31.82
N LYS A 448 0.54 -33.11 32.13
CA LYS A 448 1.69 -33.48 31.30
C LYS A 448 1.30 -34.64 30.41
N VAL A 449 1.37 -34.42 29.10
CA VAL A 449 1.16 -35.43 28.08
C VAL A 449 2.53 -35.88 27.58
N THR A 450 2.77 -37.19 27.45
CA THR A 450 4.05 -37.73 27.00
C THR A 450 3.83 -38.73 25.87
N ALA A 451 4.31 -38.39 24.68
CA ALA A 451 4.25 -39.26 23.52
C ALA A 451 5.00 -40.58 23.79
N LYS A 452 4.40 -41.71 23.41
CA LYS A 452 5.04 -43.03 23.51
C LYS A 452 5.79 -43.39 22.23
N ASN A 453 5.20 -43.07 21.09
CA ASN A 453 5.77 -43.18 19.76
C ASN A 453 4.97 -42.27 18.81
N GLY A 454 5.37 -42.20 17.54
CA GLY A 454 4.67 -41.44 16.50
C GLY A 454 5.40 -40.15 16.11
N THR A 455 4.66 -39.15 15.65
CA THR A 455 5.21 -37.89 15.14
C THR A 455 4.62 -36.68 15.84
N SER A 456 5.42 -35.61 15.94
CA SER A 456 4.99 -34.30 16.40
C SER A 456 5.11 -33.31 15.24
N PHE A 457 4.01 -32.69 14.87
CA PHE A 457 3.96 -31.53 14.00
C PHE A 457 4.13 -30.28 14.85
N VAL A 458 5.04 -29.40 14.46
CA VAL A 458 5.35 -28.16 15.19
C VAL A 458 5.26 -27.00 14.21
N ASN A 459 4.52 -25.96 14.58
CA ASN A 459 4.42 -24.74 13.79
C ASN A 459 5.69 -23.88 13.93
N ASP A 460 5.96 -23.03 12.95
CA ASP A 460 7.10 -22.11 12.96
C ASP A 460 6.98 -20.98 14.01
N ASP A 461 5.78 -20.81 14.61
CA ASP A 461 5.51 -20.00 15.81
C ASP A 461 5.86 -20.69 17.14
N ASP A 462 6.13 -22.00 17.18
CA ASP A 462 6.39 -22.68 18.45
C ASP A 462 7.58 -22.01 19.17
N THR A 463 7.44 -21.78 20.47
CA THR A 463 8.43 -21.05 21.28
C THR A 463 9.78 -21.76 21.36
N GLY A 464 9.89 -23.01 20.88
CA GLY A 464 11.14 -23.71 20.67
C GLY A 464 11.92 -23.30 19.42
N PHE A 465 11.30 -22.60 18.46
CA PHE A 465 12.00 -22.07 17.31
C PHE A 465 12.88 -20.88 17.70
N VAL A 466 14.10 -20.87 17.19
CA VAL A 466 15.06 -19.79 17.38
C VAL A 466 15.48 -19.29 16.02
N TYR A 467 15.14 -18.05 15.72
CA TYR A 467 15.52 -17.35 14.50
C TYR A 467 16.80 -16.54 14.71
N ASP A 468 17.73 -16.66 13.77
CA ASP A 468 18.99 -15.91 13.70
C ASP A 468 19.04 -15.16 12.36
N GLY A 469 19.20 -13.84 12.43
CA GLY A 469 19.14 -12.94 11.28
C GLY A 469 17.83 -12.16 11.14
N ASP A 470 17.60 -11.62 9.95
CA ASP A 470 16.52 -10.68 9.64
C ASP A 470 15.27 -11.43 9.17
N TRP A 471 14.62 -12.13 10.10
CA TRP A 471 13.37 -12.84 9.86
C TRP A 471 12.17 -11.92 10.02
N THR A 472 11.18 -12.10 9.16
CA THR A 472 9.90 -11.40 9.22
C THR A 472 8.78 -12.44 9.36
N ARG A 473 7.98 -12.31 10.42
CA ARG A 473 6.77 -13.09 10.64
C ARG A 473 5.61 -12.44 9.93
N ASN A 474 5.06 -13.12 8.92
CA ASN A 474 4.01 -12.60 8.06
C ASN A 474 4.39 -11.25 7.42
N GLY A 475 3.76 -10.88 6.32
CA GLY A 475 4.19 -9.68 5.60
C GLY A 475 3.36 -9.43 4.36
N GLY A 476 2.08 -9.84 4.44
CA GLY A 476 1.20 -9.99 3.29
C GLY A 476 1.68 -11.09 2.33
N LYS A 477 2.50 -12.02 2.81
CA LYS A 477 3.06 -13.13 2.02
C LYS A 477 2.41 -14.48 2.35
N GLU A 478 1.80 -14.56 3.51
CA GLU A 478 0.97 -15.67 3.94
C GLU A 478 -0.24 -15.84 3.01
N VAL A 479 -0.58 -17.09 2.72
CA VAL A 479 -1.74 -17.46 1.90
C VAL A 479 -2.73 -18.17 2.79
N SER A 480 -3.87 -17.54 3.06
CA SER A 480 -4.94 -18.17 3.85
C SER A 480 -5.61 -19.32 3.10
N ALA A 481 -6.23 -20.23 3.86
CA ALA A 481 -7.19 -21.18 3.30
C ALA A 481 -8.42 -20.42 2.78
N GLU A 482 -8.94 -20.84 1.63
CA GLU A 482 -10.04 -20.14 0.97
C GLU A 482 -10.98 -21.11 0.28
N SER A 483 -12.21 -20.70 0.03
CA SER A 483 -13.14 -21.42 -0.83
C SER A 483 -13.78 -20.50 -1.86
N GLN A 484 -14.24 -21.10 -2.96
CA GLN A 484 -15.06 -20.43 -3.96
C GLN A 484 -16.22 -21.32 -4.37
N ASP A 485 -17.41 -20.70 -4.44
CA ASP A 485 -18.61 -21.32 -4.97
C ASP A 485 -18.65 -21.25 -6.50
N LEU A 486 -19.11 -22.35 -7.11
CA LEU A 486 -19.44 -22.52 -8.51
C LEU A 486 -20.95 -22.76 -8.64
N THR A 487 -21.62 -21.96 -9.48
CA THR A 487 -23.05 -22.19 -9.78
C THR A 487 -23.20 -23.27 -10.86
N VAL A 488 -24.09 -24.24 -10.66
CA VAL A 488 -24.43 -25.27 -11.65
C VAL A 488 -25.89 -25.09 -12.07
N ASN A 489 -26.12 -24.72 -13.33
CA ASN A 489 -27.46 -24.52 -13.87
C ASN A 489 -27.97 -25.78 -14.56
N VAL A 490 -29.04 -26.39 -14.03
CA VAL A 490 -29.62 -27.65 -14.50
C VAL A 490 -30.99 -27.41 -15.16
N GLY A 491 -31.08 -27.47 -16.50
CA GLY A 491 -32.35 -27.32 -17.23
C GLY A 491 -32.24 -27.00 -18.73
N ALA A 492 -33.30 -27.31 -19.48
CA ALA A 492 -33.37 -27.14 -20.94
C ALA A 492 -33.58 -25.67 -21.35
N THR A 493 -32.75 -25.21 -22.30
CA THR A 493 -32.66 -23.89 -22.96
C THR A 493 -31.97 -22.76 -22.17
N ALA A 494 -30.71 -22.48 -22.54
CA ALA A 494 -30.06 -21.17 -22.41
C ALA A 494 -29.38 -20.80 -23.75
N PRO A 495 -29.27 -19.50 -24.12
CA PRO A 495 -28.96 -19.09 -25.48
C PRO A 495 -27.46 -19.28 -25.81
N GLY A 496 -27.22 -20.08 -26.85
CA GLY A 496 -26.24 -19.83 -27.89
C GLY A 496 -24.75 -19.82 -27.49
N PHE A 497 -24.11 -20.98 -27.62
CA PHE A 497 -22.73 -21.04 -28.11
C PHE A 497 -22.63 -22.19 -29.11
N ALA A 498 -22.37 -21.85 -30.37
CA ALA A 498 -22.01 -22.79 -31.42
C ALA A 498 -20.56 -22.48 -31.85
N PRO A 499 -19.66 -23.48 -31.92
CA PRO A 499 -18.37 -23.32 -32.58
C PRO A 499 -18.38 -23.88 -34.02
N ASP A 500 -17.73 -23.12 -34.90
CA ASP A 500 -17.12 -23.44 -36.21
C ASP A 500 -17.94 -23.99 -37.40
N ALA A 501 -17.83 -23.29 -38.55
CA ALA A 501 -17.46 -23.88 -39.86
C ALA A 501 -17.36 -22.83 -41.00
N LEU A 502 -16.11 -22.62 -41.48
CA LEU A 502 -15.62 -22.77 -42.87
C LEU A 502 -16.31 -22.08 -44.08
N GLN A 503 -15.48 -21.26 -44.77
CA GLN A 503 -14.97 -21.46 -46.15
C GLN A 503 -15.63 -20.73 -47.37
N GLU A 504 -14.75 -19.93 -48.01
CA GLU A 504 -14.52 -19.63 -49.45
C GLU A 504 -15.46 -18.80 -50.36
N ALA A 505 -14.74 -17.90 -51.08
CA ALA A 505 -14.68 -17.72 -52.54
C ALA A 505 -15.45 -16.58 -53.23
N GLY A 506 -14.74 -15.93 -54.18
CA GLY A 506 -15.30 -15.23 -55.35
C GLY A 506 -14.94 -13.74 -55.43
N LEU A 507 -13.75 -13.34 -55.89
CA LEU A 507 -13.33 -13.07 -57.29
C LEU A 507 -13.74 -11.70 -57.88
N ALA A 508 -12.71 -11.03 -58.43
CA ALA A 508 -12.64 -10.04 -59.54
C ALA A 508 -12.17 -8.62 -59.10
N GLN A 509 -10.95 -8.15 -59.41
CA GLN A 509 -10.44 -7.64 -60.72
C GLN A 509 -11.34 -6.52 -61.26
N VAL A 510 -10.93 -5.28 -61.61
CA VAL A 510 -9.73 -4.83 -62.34
C VAL A 510 -9.72 -3.27 -62.49
N GLN A 511 -8.51 -2.70 -62.63
CA GLN A 511 -8.06 -1.48 -63.38
C GLN A 511 -8.32 -0.01 -62.96
N THR A 512 -7.18 0.69 -62.74
CA THR A 512 -6.65 1.98 -63.31
C THR A 512 -7.57 3.21 -63.39
N THR A 513 -7.15 4.46 -63.10
CA THR A 513 -6.04 5.22 -63.75
C THR A 513 -5.81 6.58 -63.03
N ASN A 514 -4.57 7.06 -62.95
CA ASN A 514 -4.17 8.45 -62.64
C ASN A 514 -4.42 9.38 -63.84
N VAL A 515 -4.70 10.68 -63.64
CA VAL A 515 -4.03 11.87 -64.27
C VAL A 515 -4.30 13.15 -63.42
N GLN A 516 -3.27 14.02 -63.31
CA GLN A 516 -3.18 15.39 -62.72
C GLN A 516 -4.13 16.42 -63.43
N THR A 517 -4.34 17.71 -63.09
CA THR A 517 -3.53 18.86 -62.61
C THR A 517 -4.51 20.04 -62.37
N LEU A 518 -4.25 20.98 -61.45
CA LEU A 518 -4.80 22.35 -61.48
C LEU A 518 -3.74 23.38 -61.03
N ALA A 519 -3.64 24.50 -61.76
CA ALA A 519 -2.69 25.60 -61.60
C ALA A 519 -3.15 26.61 -60.52
N ALA A 520 -2.19 27.28 -59.84
CA ALA A 520 -2.44 28.37 -58.89
C ALA A 520 -2.78 29.70 -59.60
N ALA A 521 -3.63 30.54 -59.00
CA ALA A 521 -4.11 31.81 -59.56
C ALA A 521 -3.06 32.93 -59.44
N ASP A 522 -2.93 33.76 -60.49
CA ASP A 522 -1.94 34.85 -60.64
C ASP A 522 -2.61 36.19 -60.29
N HIS A 523 -2.38 36.72 -59.09
CA HIS A 523 -2.98 37.97 -58.61
C HIS A 523 -2.11 39.19 -58.97
N TYR A 524 -2.71 40.37 -59.17
CA TYR A 524 -1.94 41.56 -59.56
C TYR A 524 -2.56 42.89 -59.12
N TYR A 525 -1.73 43.93 -59.13
CA TYR A 525 -2.17 45.33 -59.10
C TYR A 525 -1.43 46.13 -60.17
N VAL A 526 -2.07 47.18 -60.68
CA VAL A 526 -1.51 48.03 -61.74
C VAL A 526 -1.03 49.35 -61.16
N VAL A 527 0.24 49.67 -61.42
CA VAL A 527 0.90 50.94 -61.13
C VAL A 527 0.87 51.77 -62.41
N ASN A 528 0.31 52.98 -62.35
CA ASN A 528 0.26 53.89 -63.49
C ASN A 528 1.66 54.45 -63.80
N ASP A 529 1.90 54.88 -65.04
CA ASP A 529 3.17 55.50 -65.44
C ASP A 529 3.46 56.83 -64.70
N ASP A 530 2.43 57.55 -64.26
CA ASP A 530 2.51 58.78 -63.46
C ASP A 530 2.60 58.53 -61.94
N ASP A 531 2.60 57.25 -61.50
CA ASP A 531 2.73 56.94 -60.09
C ASP A 531 4.06 57.48 -59.56
N SER A 532 3.99 58.17 -58.41
CA SER A 532 5.14 58.81 -57.76
C SER A 532 6.33 57.89 -57.49
N ASP A 533 6.14 56.56 -57.47
CA ASP A 533 7.21 55.59 -57.27
C ASP A 533 7.92 55.17 -58.57
N VAL A 534 7.37 55.51 -59.74
CA VAL A 534 8.06 55.30 -61.03
C VAL A 534 9.10 56.41 -61.24
N GLN A 535 10.36 56.00 -61.35
CA GLN A 535 11.48 56.92 -61.50
C GLN A 535 11.95 56.95 -62.95
N TYR A 536 11.94 58.14 -63.54
CA TYR A 536 12.46 58.37 -64.89
C TYR A 536 13.84 59.02 -64.84
N ALA A 537 14.76 58.52 -65.67
CA ALA A 537 16.10 59.05 -65.85
C ALA A 537 16.38 59.32 -67.34
N GLY A 538 16.96 60.49 -67.61
CA GLY A 538 17.09 61.03 -68.97
C GLY A 538 15.93 61.95 -69.33
N GLY A 539 15.80 62.30 -70.61
CA GLY A 539 14.73 63.19 -71.10
C GLY A 539 13.43 62.43 -71.37
N TRP A 540 12.57 62.28 -70.36
CA TRP A 540 11.20 61.77 -70.50
C TRP A 540 10.20 62.93 -70.47
N ASN A 541 9.12 62.79 -71.24
CA ASN A 541 7.98 63.71 -71.23
C ASN A 541 6.71 62.91 -70.97
N ASP A 542 5.73 63.52 -70.31
CA ASP A 542 4.39 63.01 -70.09
C ASP A 542 3.43 63.45 -71.21
N SER A 543 2.34 62.71 -71.39
CA SER A 543 1.25 63.06 -72.29
C SER A 543 -0.08 62.51 -71.79
N ASP A 544 -0.93 63.40 -71.29
CA ASP A 544 -2.26 63.03 -70.80
C ASP A 544 -3.36 63.14 -71.86
N ASN A 545 -4.50 62.51 -71.57
CA ASN A 545 -5.73 62.58 -72.36
C ASN A 545 -5.56 62.22 -73.84
N ARG A 546 -4.69 61.25 -74.13
CA ARG A 546 -4.33 60.91 -75.52
C ARG A 546 -5.50 60.33 -76.31
N GLY A 547 -6.46 59.73 -75.62
CA GLY A 547 -7.68 59.19 -76.23
C GLY A 547 -7.44 57.92 -77.04
N PHE A 548 -6.26 57.29 -76.91
CA PHE A 548 -5.93 56.05 -77.62
C PHE A 548 -6.34 54.80 -76.85
N GLY A 549 -6.80 54.95 -75.61
CA GLY A 549 -7.17 53.84 -74.74
C GLY A 549 -6.00 53.34 -73.89
N ASP A 550 -5.06 54.21 -73.55
CA ASP A 550 -3.99 53.96 -72.57
C ASP A 550 -4.62 53.75 -71.16
N TYR A 551 -3.91 53.06 -70.26
CA TYR A 551 -4.33 52.96 -68.87
C TYR A 551 -4.36 54.36 -68.26
N SER A 552 -5.42 54.71 -67.51
CA SER A 552 -5.70 56.09 -67.06
C SER A 552 -5.76 57.19 -68.14
N ASN A 553 -5.58 56.83 -69.43
CA ASN A 553 -5.58 57.66 -70.62
C ASN A 553 -4.37 58.62 -70.75
N ASP A 554 -3.24 58.24 -70.17
CA ASP A 554 -1.94 58.94 -70.15
C ASP A 554 -0.77 57.98 -70.46
N VAL A 555 0.40 58.55 -70.83
CA VAL A 555 1.67 57.81 -70.98
C VAL A 555 2.89 58.73 -70.75
N HIS A 556 4.01 58.16 -70.31
CA HIS A 556 5.33 58.78 -70.34
C HIS A 556 6.13 58.26 -71.53
N TRP A 557 6.87 59.12 -72.22
CA TRP A 557 7.63 58.75 -73.41
C TRP A 557 8.99 59.41 -73.53
N THR A 558 9.89 58.79 -74.29
CA THR A 558 11.21 59.33 -74.58
C THR A 558 11.70 59.01 -75.99
N GLU A 559 12.45 59.94 -76.58
CA GLU A 559 13.14 59.75 -77.88
C GLU A 559 14.60 59.30 -77.72
N GLY A 560 15.24 59.66 -76.60
CA GLY A 560 16.67 59.43 -76.40
C GLY A 560 16.98 57.97 -76.09
N ASN A 561 17.92 57.37 -76.84
CA ASN A 561 18.51 56.09 -76.42
C ASN A 561 19.28 56.27 -75.10
N ASP A 562 19.36 55.20 -74.32
CA ASP A 562 19.90 55.11 -72.96
C ASP A 562 19.06 55.80 -71.86
N ASN A 563 17.97 56.51 -72.21
CA ASN A 563 16.99 56.98 -71.22
C ASN A 563 16.22 55.79 -70.64
N SER A 564 15.84 55.87 -69.36
CA SER A 564 15.28 54.74 -68.65
C SER A 564 14.17 55.09 -67.67
N PHE A 565 13.23 54.16 -67.43
CA PHE A 565 12.31 54.17 -66.31
C PHE A 565 12.67 53.05 -65.32
N GLN A 566 12.29 53.20 -64.06
CA GLN A 566 12.57 52.24 -63.01
C GLN A 566 11.46 52.22 -61.95
N LEU A 567 11.03 51.03 -61.53
CA LEU A 567 10.10 50.84 -60.41
C LEU A 567 10.67 49.80 -59.44
N ALA A 568 10.74 50.15 -58.15
CA ALA A 568 10.95 49.19 -57.07
C ALA A 568 9.58 48.65 -56.63
N PHE A 569 9.41 47.33 -56.65
CA PHE A 569 8.15 46.65 -56.33
C PHE A 569 8.39 45.43 -55.44
N LYS A 570 7.33 44.94 -54.79
CA LYS A 570 7.33 43.61 -54.16
C LYS A 570 6.31 42.75 -54.88
N GLY A 571 6.74 41.61 -55.40
CA GLY A 571 5.87 40.74 -56.16
C GLY A 571 6.62 39.60 -56.85
N THR A 572 5.85 38.60 -57.26
CA THR A 572 6.33 37.39 -57.93
C THR A 572 6.43 37.55 -59.44
N GLY A 573 6.04 38.70 -59.98
CA GLY A 573 6.27 39.08 -61.37
C GLY A 573 5.96 40.54 -61.66
N ILE A 574 6.31 40.99 -62.86
CA ILE A 574 5.96 42.33 -63.35
C ILE A 574 5.86 42.35 -64.88
N ASP A 575 4.81 42.99 -65.38
CA ASP A 575 4.64 43.33 -66.79
C ASP A 575 5.01 44.77 -67.05
N TYR A 576 5.69 44.99 -68.16
CA TYR A 576 5.79 46.29 -68.80
C TYR A 576 4.72 46.40 -69.87
N ILE A 577 3.76 47.31 -69.63
CA ILE A 577 2.65 47.59 -70.52
C ILE A 577 2.90 48.93 -71.23
N THR A 578 2.78 48.92 -72.55
CA THR A 578 2.92 50.10 -73.41
C THR A 578 2.21 49.89 -74.75
N GLU A 579 2.20 50.90 -75.60
CA GLU A 579 1.75 50.76 -76.98
C GLU A 579 2.88 50.24 -77.88
N LYS A 580 2.56 49.39 -78.87
CA LYS A 580 3.48 49.03 -79.96
C LYS A 580 3.14 49.80 -81.24
N GLU A 581 4.14 50.36 -81.91
CA GLU A 581 3.96 51.15 -83.14
C GLU A 581 5.24 51.22 -83.99
N GLY A 582 5.11 51.56 -85.28
CA GLY A 582 6.20 51.47 -86.27
C GLY A 582 7.34 52.47 -86.07
N SER A 583 7.18 53.50 -85.25
CA SER A 583 8.28 54.41 -84.89
C SER A 583 9.05 53.96 -83.65
N GLN A 584 8.58 52.95 -82.92
CA GLN A 584 9.23 52.51 -81.70
C GLN A 584 10.28 51.42 -81.94
N GLY A 585 11.03 51.06 -80.91
CA GLY A 585 12.06 50.06 -81.03
C GLY A 585 12.35 49.36 -79.71
N ASN A 586 13.52 48.76 -79.64
CA ASN A 586 13.88 47.91 -78.53
C ASN A 586 14.15 48.68 -77.23
N VAL A 587 13.63 48.16 -76.11
CA VAL A 587 13.90 48.61 -74.74
C VAL A 587 14.59 47.46 -73.99
N ALA A 588 15.82 47.66 -73.53
CA ALA A 588 16.54 46.69 -72.72
C ALA A 588 15.95 46.66 -71.31
N MET A 589 15.56 45.48 -70.85
CA MET A 589 14.87 45.28 -69.57
C MET A 589 15.82 44.65 -68.57
N TYR A 590 16.04 45.35 -67.46
CA TYR A 590 16.87 44.92 -66.35
C TYR A 590 15.99 44.62 -65.14
N LEU A 591 16.30 43.54 -64.44
CA LEU A 591 15.75 43.25 -63.12
C LEU A 591 16.89 43.23 -62.12
N ASP A 592 16.75 44.01 -61.04
CA ASP A 592 17.74 44.17 -59.98
C ASP A 592 19.14 44.53 -60.51
N GLY A 593 19.16 45.36 -61.56
CA GLY A 593 20.38 45.81 -62.23
C GLY A 593 21.00 44.82 -63.21
N VAL A 594 20.42 43.62 -63.39
CA VAL A 594 20.88 42.60 -64.32
C VAL A 594 20.01 42.59 -65.58
N LEU A 595 20.62 42.63 -66.77
CA LEU A 595 19.90 42.58 -68.04
C LEU A 595 19.20 41.23 -68.20
N GLN A 596 17.87 41.25 -68.27
CA GLN A 596 17.05 40.05 -68.42
C GLN A 596 16.63 39.81 -69.87
N GLY A 597 16.58 40.88 -70.67
CA GLY A 597 16.23 40.76 -72.08
C GLY A 597 15.95 42.10 -72.71
N THR A 598 15.23 42.08 -73.83
CA THR A 598 14.87 43.28 -74.56
C THR A 598 13.41 43.17 -74.99
N ALA A 599 12.62 44.17 -74.61
CA ALA A 599 11.24 44.35 -75.04
C ALA A 599 11.25 44.97 -76.45
N ASP A 600 10.60 44.31 -77.40
CA ASP A 600 10.38 44.87 -78.73
C ASP A 600 9.03 45.58 -78.77
N THR A 601 9.04 46.90 -78.85
CA THR A 601 7.82 47.72 -78.95
C THR A 601 7.51 48.16 -80.39
N TYR A 602 8.25 47.69 -81.39
CA TYR A 602 7.95 47.96 -82.79
C TYR A 602 6.75 47.14 -83.29
N ASN A 603 5.85 47.78 -84.04
CA ASN A 603 4.80 47.10 -84.79
C ASN A 603 4.51 47.82 -86.12
N ASN A 604 4.69 47.12 -87.24
CA ASN A 604 4.44 47.69 -88.58
C ASN A 604 2.96 47.63 -89.01
N ASP A 605 2.12 46.90 -88.28
CA ASP A 605 0.70 46.71 -88.62
C ASP A 605 -0.23 47.79 -88.00
N GLY A 606 0.36 48.86 -87.45
CA GLY A 606 -0.34 49.98 -86.82
C GLY A 606 -0.21 50.02 -85.29
N ARG A 607 -0.72 51.09 -84.66
CA ARG A 607 -0.64 51.29 -83.21
C ARG A 607 -1.53 50.29 -82.47
N SER A 608 -0.95 49.61 -81.48
CA SER A 608 -1.67 48.73 -80.55
C SER A 608 -1.38 49.17 -79.13
N VAL A 609 -2.36 49.72 -78.41
CA VAL A 609 -2.21 50.22 -77.03
C VAL A 609 -2.38 49.10 -75.97
N GLN A 610 -1.98 49.37 -74.72
CA GLN A 610 -2.05 48.44 -73.58
C GLN A 610 -1.48 47.03 -73.85
N GLN A 611 -0.38 46.95 -74.58
CA GLN A 611 0.30 45.69 -74.85
C GLN A 611 1.32 45.38 -73.77
N THR A 612 1.26 44.17 -73.19
CA THR A 612 2.38 43.64 -72.42
C THR A 612 3.52 43.31 -73.39
N VAL A 613 4.49 44.22 -73.47
CA VAL A 613 5.65 44.07 -74.37
C VAL A 613 6.79 43.29 -73.72
N TYR A 614 6.77 43.19 -72.40
CA TYR A 614 7.71 42.41 -71.63
C TYR A 614 7.09 41.97 -70.32
N ARG A 615 7.44 40.75 -69.88
CA ARG A 615 6.95 40.13 -68.67
C ARG A 615 8.08 39.34 -68.02
N ILE A 616 8.19 39.46 -66.71
CA ILE A 616 8.97 38.57 -65.86
C ILE A 616 8.02 37.97 -64.84
N ASP A 617 7.98 36.64 -64.75
CA ASP A 617 7.23 35.90 -63.73
C ASP A 617 8.19 35.00 -62.94
N GLY A 618 7.70 34.44 -61.84
CA GLY A 618 8.44 33.47 -61.02
C GLY A 618 9.53 34.08 -60.14
N LEU A 619 9.43 35.38 -59.86
CA LEU A 619 10.25 36.05 -58.86
C LEU A 619 9.89 35.56 -57.45
N ASP A 620 10.85 35.65 -56.53
CA ASP A 620 10.50 35.48 -55.13
C ASP A 620 9.67 36.70 -54.67
N GLY A 621 8.70 36.51 -53.78
CA GLY A 621 7.77 37.60 -53.40
C GLY A 621 8.41 38.76 -52.61
N ASN A 622 9.74 38.91 -52.63
CA ASN A 622 10.46 40.00 -51.97
C ASN A 622 10.53 41.25 -52.85
N SER A 623 11.37 42.21 -52.45
CA SER A 623 11.52 43.48 -53.15
C SER A 623 12.48 43.35 -54.33
N HIS A 624 11.99 43.71 -55.51
CA HIS A 624 12.72 43.75 -56.77
C HIS A 624 12.66 45.15 -57.39
N THR A 625 13.48 45.39 -58.39
CA THR A 625 13.49 46.64 -59.15
C THR A 625 13.57 46.36 -60.64
N LEU A 626 12.51 46.68 -61.37
CA LEU A 626 12.50 46.63 -62.84
C LEU A 626 13.01 47.96 -63.39
N LYS A 627 13.93 47.91 -64.36
CA LYS A 627 14.42 49.08 -65.09
C LYS A 627 14.39 48.83 -66.59
N GLY A 628 13.64 49.64 -67.34
CA GLY A 628 13.63 49.63 -68.81
C GLY A 628 14.50 50.75 -69.38
N VAL A 629 15.42 50.43 -70.30
CA VAL A 629 16.35 51.38 -70.92
C VAL A 629 16.16 51.37 -72.44
N LYS A 630 15.77 52.49 -73.03
CA LYS A 630 15.57 52.59 -74.49
C LYS A 630 16.87 52.31 -75.23
N GLN A 631 16.86 51.42 -76.22
CA GLN A 631 18.05 51.07 -77.03
C GLN A 631 17.96 51.56 -78.47
N SER A 632 16.77 51.57 -79.07
CA SER A 632 16.59 51.93 -80.48
C SER A 632 15.17 52.43 -80.78
N GLY A 633 14.88 52.70 -82.06
CA GLY A 633 13.62 53.32 -82.49
C GLY A 633 13.59 54.84 -82.28
N GLY A 634 12.57 55.48 -82.80
CA GLY A 634 12.26 56.89 -82.54
C GLY A 634 11.81 57.11 -81.10
N TYR A 635 10.88 56.30 -80.60
CA TYR A 635 10.27 56.46 -79.26
C TYR A 635 10.32 55.17 -78.42
N ALA A 636 10.30 55.32 -77.10
CA ALA A 636 9.84 54.30 -76.15
C ALA A 636 8.86 54.95 -75.17
N LEU A 637 7.78 54.24 -74.83
CA LEU A 637 6.71 54.74 -73.95
C LEU A 637 6.49 53.81 -72.77
N LEU A 638 6.08 54.33 -71.62
CA LEU A 638 5.52 53.57 -70.50
C LEU A 638 4.09 54.05 -70.26
N ASP A 639 3.15 53.09 -70.24
CA ASP A 639 1.73 53.30 -69.98
C ASP A 639 1.38 52.77 -68.58
N ALA A 640 1.74 51.52 -68.28
CA ALA A 640 1.58 50.99 -66.92
C ALA A 640 2.55 49.85 -66.61
N LEU A 641 2.73 49.60 -65.32
CA LEU A 641 3.42 48.43 -64.79
C LEU A 641 2.44 47.57 -64.01
N LYS A 642 2.22 46.32 -64.43
CA LYS A 642 1.36 45.38 -63.71
C LYS A 642 2.23 44.47 -62.85
N VAL A 643 2.15 44.62 -61.53
CA VAL A 643 2.91 43.82 -60.58
C VAL A 643 2.08 42.60 -60.17
N HIS A 644 2.64 41.41 -60.40
CA HIS A 644 2.04 40.15 -59.98
C HIS A 644 2.50 39.78 -58.57
N VAL A 645 1.58 39.24 -57.77
CA VAL A 645 1.79 38.79 -56.40
C VAL A 645 1.09 37.46 -56.22
N ASP A 646 1.60 36.62 -55.31
CA ASP A 646 0.91 35.36 -55.00
C ASP A 646 -0.46 35.62 -54.35
N HIS A 647 -0.53 36.68 -53.53
CA HIS A 647 -1.74 37.14 -52.85
C HIS A 647 -1.70 38.67 -52.69
N LEU A 648 -2.83 39.33 -52.87
CA LEU A 648 -3.09 40.73 -52.55
C LEU A 648 -3.32 40.96 -51.05
N ILE A 649 -3.75 39.93 -50.31
CA ILE A 649 -4.05 40.00 -48.87
C ILE A 649 -3.44 38.84 -48.07
N ASP A 650 -3.17 39.07 -46.77
CA ASP A 650 -2.59 38.06 -45.87
C ASP A 650 -3.06 38.21 -44.41
N PRO A 651 -3.53 37.15 -43.73
CA PRO A 651 -3.83 35.83 -44.28
C PRO A 651 -5.12 35.80 -45.10
N ALA A 652 -5.19 34.91 -46.09
CA ALA A 652 -6.34 34.69 -46.97
C ALA A 652 -7.52 33.97 -46.29
N ALA A 653 -7.35 33.51 -45.05
CA ALA A 653 -8.43 33.00 -44.21
C ALA A 653 -8.36 33.59 -42.80
N ALA A 654 -9.51 33.72 -42.16
CA ALA A 654 -9.64 33.98 -40.72
C ALA A 654 -10.81 33.18 -40.15
N SER A 655 -10.87 33.07 -38.83
CA SER A 655 -12.04 32.57 -38.13
C SER A 655 -12.67 33.68 -37.29
N PHE A 656 -13.98 33.61 -37.14
CA PHE A 656 -14.75 34.44 -36.23
C PHE A 656 -15.59 33.52 -35.34
N ASP A 657 -15.29 33.50 -34.04
CA ASP A 657 -16.05 32.72 -33.06
C ASP A 657 -17.24 33.54 -32.55
N SER A 658 -18.47 33.10 -32.85
CA SER A 658 -19.68 33.76 -32.38
C SER A 658 -19.85 33.67 -30.86
N ASP A 659 -19.26 32.66 -30.20
CA ASP A 659 -19.27 32.54 -28.74
C ASP A 659 -18.23 33.47 -28.07
N GLN A 660 -17.25 33.99 -28.82
CA GLN A 660 -16.21 34.93 -28.36
C GLN A 660 -15.83 35.99 -29.44
N PRO A 661 -16.68 37.01 -29.69
CA PRO A 661 -16.55 37.87 -30.88
C PRO A 661 -15.38 38.88 -30.79
N ALA A 662 -14.51 38.88 -31.81
CA ALA A 662 -13.36 39.79 -31.99
C ALA A 662 -13.25 40.33 -33.43
N ASP A 663 -12.57 41.48 -33.62
CA ASP A 663 -12.39 42.10 -34.93
C ASP A 663 -11.49 41.24 -35.84
N VAL A 664 -11.76 41.22 -37.14
CA VAL A 664 -11.00 40.46 -38.14
C VAL A 664 -10.02 41.38 -38.86
N THR A 665 -8.73 41.07 -38.80
CA THR A 665 -7.66 41.86 -39.43
C THR A 665 -7.03 41.16 -40.61
N THR A 666 -6.58 41.94 -41.60
CA THR A 666 -5.94 41.47 -42.83
C THR A 666 -4.87 42.47 -43.26
N ALA A 667 -3.64 42.02 -43.45
CA ALA A 667 -2.58 42.83 -44.05
C ALA A 667 -2.74 42.87 -45.57
N LEU A 668 -2.48 44.03 -46.18
CA LEU A 668 -2.42 44.20 -47.64
C LEU A 668 -0.97 43.97 -48.09
N LYS A 669 -0.79 43.23 -49.18
CA LYS A 669 0.54 43.01 -49.80
C LYS A 669 0.91 44.13 -50.76
N ALA A 670 -0.09 44.78 -51.36
CA ALA A 670 0.07 46.05 -52.06
C ALA A 670 -0.05 47.23 -51.08
N ASP A 671 0.49 48.39 -51.46
CA ASP A 671 0.27 49.62 -50.69
C ASP A 671 -1.24 49.91 -50.58
N ALA A 672 -1.68 50.38 -49.41
CA ALA A 672 -3.09 50.63 -49.10
C ALA A 672 -3.75 51.62 -50.08
N ARG A 673 -2.99 52.49 -50.75
CA ARG A 673 -3.53 53.43 -51.75
C ARG A 673 -4.13 52.72 -52.97
N TYR A 674 -3.70 51.49 -53.26
CA TYR A 674 -4.25 50.71 -54.36
C TYR A 674 -5.55 50.00 -53.99
N LEU A 675 -5.91 49.89 -52.70
CA LEU A 675 -7.19 49.32 -52.27
C LEU A 675 -8.34 50.27 -52.64
N LYS A 676 -9.32 49.79 -53.40
CA LYS A 676 -10.51 50.53 -53.82
C LYS A 676 -11.73 50.31 -52.92
N GLY A 677 -11.85 49.14 -52.29
CA GLY A 677 -12.95 48.86 -51.36
C GLY A 677 -12.98 47.44 -50.81
N VAL A 678 -13.78 47.27 -49.75
CA VAL A 678 -13.99 45.99 -49.04
C VAL A 678 -15.48 45.68 -48.97
N THR A 679 -15.86 44.45 -49.31
CA THR A 679 -17.23 43.95 -49.18
C THR A 679 -17.29 42.72 -48.26
N LEU A 680 -18.43 42.49 -47.61
CA LEU A 680 -18.73 41.27 -46.85
C LEU A 680 -19.95 40.58 -47.49
N ASN A 681 -19.77 39.34 -47.94
CA ASN A 681 -20.75 38.57 -48.70
C ASN A 681 -21.34 39.37 -49.88
N GLY A 682 -20.50 40.18 -50.53
CA GLY A 682 -20.89 41.06 -51.65
C GLY A 682 -21.52 42.39 -51.25
N GLY A 683 -21.83 42.64 -49.98
CA GLY A 683 -22.30 43.93 -49.48
C GLY A 683 -21.15 44.89 -49.19
N ALA A 684 -21.21 46.13 -49.68
CA ALA A 684 -20.17 47.13 -49.44
C ALA A 684 -20.10 47.52 -47.96
N LEU A 685 -18.90 47.46 -47.39
CA LEU A 685 -18.62 47.95 -46.05
C LEU A 685 -18.23 49.43 -46.10
N ALA A 686 -18.62 50.21 -45.09
CA ALA A 686 -18.28 51.62 -44.99
C ALA A 686 -16.99 51.85 -44.19
N ASN A 687 -16.06 52.64 -44.72
CA ASN A 687 -14.86 53.11 -44.00
C ASN A 687 -15.14 54.52 -43.43
N PRO A 688 -15.00 54.78 -42.10
CA PRO A 688 -14.42 53.94 -41.05
C PRO A 688 -15.43 53.15 -40.19
N ALA A 689 -16.70 53.10 -40.58
CA ALA A 689 -17.78 52.58 -39.73
C ALA A 689 -17.66 51.06 -39.50
N ASP A 690 -17.47 50.29 -40.56
CA ASP A 690 -17.47 48.83 -40.56
C ASP A 690 -16.05 48.26 -40.68
N TYR A 691 -15.15 48.99 -41.32
CA TYR A 691 -13.73 48.67 -41.36
C TYR A 691 -12.87 49.93 -41.33
N THR A 692 -11.61 49.78 -40.94
CA THR A 692 -10.60 50.85 -41.00
C THR A 692 -9.35 50.36 -41.72
N VAL A 693 -8.61 51.28 -42.34
CA VAL A 693 -7.32 50.98 -42.98
C VAL A 693 -6.24 51.83 -42.34
N ALA A 694 -5.25 51.20 -41.73
CA ALA A 694 -4.14 51.88 -41.09
C ALA A 694 -2.85 51.06 -41.29
N SER A 695 -1.77 51.73 -41.69
CA SER A 695 -0.43 51.15 -41.82
C SER A 695 -0.37 49.84 -42.62
N GLY A 696 -1.11 49.75 -43.73
CA GLY A 696 -1.14 48.56 -44.59
C GLY A 696 -2.05 47.42 -44.09
N THR A 697 -2.79 47.61 -43.00
CA THR A 697 -3.72 46.62 -42.46
C THR A 697 -5.16 47.12 -42.55
N VAL A 698 -6.05 46.24 -43.01
CA VAL A 698 -7.50 46.40 -42.94
C VAL A 698 -8.04 45.68 -41.71
N THR A 699 -8.75 46.40 -40.86
CA THR A 699 -9.46 45.85 -39.70
C THR A 699 -10.96 45.96 -39.91
N VAL A 700 -11.64 44.82 -40.10
CA VAL A 700 -13.10 44.71 -40.17
C VAL A 700 -13.65 44.45 -38.78
N LYS A 701 -14.57 45.28 -38.31
CA LYS A 701 -15.07 45.24 -36.94
C LYS A 701 -15.96 44.02 -36.70
N LYS A 702 -15.90 43.45 -35.49
CA LYS A 702 -16.65 42.26 -35.06
C LYS A 702 -18.15 42.38 -35.28
N ASP A 703 -18.69 43.59 -35.11
CA ASP A 703 -20.13 43.86 -35.25
C ASP A 703 -20.61 43.66 -36.70
N ALA A 704 -19.72 43.76 -37.70
CA ALA A 704 -20.04 43.46 -39.09
C ALA A 704 -20.36 41.98 -39.33
N PHE A 705 -19.89 41.09 -38.44
CA PHE A 705 -20.15 39.65 -38.49
C PHE A 705 -21.28 39.22 -37.54
N ALA A 706 -21.79 40.12 -36.70
CA ALA A 706 -22.80 39.79 -35.71
C ALA A 706 -24.11 39.33 -36.39
N GLY A 707 -24.59 38.15 -36.00
CA GLY A 707 -25.84 37.57 -36.52
C GLY A 707 -25.68 36.75 -37.81
N LEU A 708 -24.46 36.58 -38.33
CA LEU A 708 -24.20 35.61 -39.40
C LEU A 708 -24.34 34.17 -38.88
N ALA A 709 -24.89 33.28 -39.70
CA ALA A 709 -25.01 31.86 -39.38
C ALA A 709 -23.64 31.16 -39.44
N ALA A 710 -23.49 30.05 -38.71
CA ALA A 710 -22.27 29.24 -38.75
C ALA A 710 -21.98 28.75 -40.18
N GLY A 711 -20.72 28.90 -40.61
CA GLY A 711 -20.28 28.66 -41.99
C GLY A 711 -19.36 29.77 -42.49
N ASP A 712 -18.97 29.70 -43.75
CA ASP A 712 -18.01 30.64 -44.32
C ASP A 712 -18.69 31.95 -44.78
N ALA A 713 -18.20 33.08 -44.27
CA ALA A 713 -18.44 34.40 -44.82
C ALA A 713 -17.26 34.82 -45.70
N THR A 714 -17.51 35.59 -46.74
CA THR A 714 -16.47 36.02 -47.68
C THR A 714 -16.27 37.52 -47.60
N LEU A 715 -15.08 37.97 -47.22
CA LEU A 715 -14.64 39.34 -47.44
C LEU A 715 -13.99 39.44 -48.83
N SER A 716 -14.30 40.46 -49.61
CA SER A 716 -13.62 40.71 -50.90
C SER A 716 -12.92 42.06 -50.88
N PHE A 717 -11.66 42.09 -51.29
CA PHE A 717 -10.79 43.27 -51.34
C PHE A 717 -10.46 43.56 -52.80
N SER A 718 -10.84 44.74 -53.27
CA SER A 718 -10.65 45.14 -54.68
C SER A 718 -9.51 46.16 -54.83
N PHE A 719 -8.67 46.01 -55.85
CA PHE A 719 -7.47 46.83 -56.06
C PHE A 719 -7.44 47.54 -57.41
N ALA A 720 -6.57 48.55 -57.52
CA ALA A 720 -6.30 49.28 -58.75
C ALA A 720 -5.78 48.33 -59.86
N GLY A 721 -6.36 48.42 -61.06
CA GLY A 721 -6.14 47.44 -62.13
C GLY A 721 -7.25 46.40 -62.28
N GLY A 722 -8.19 46.34 -61.32
CA GLY A 722 -9.43 45.58 -61.42
C GLY A 722 -9.39 44.18 -60.79
N ASP A 723 -8.23 43.74 -60.30
CA ASP A 723 -8.13 42.48 -59.57
C ASP A 723 -8.71 42.61 -58.16
N SER A 724 -9.16 41.49 -57.62
CA SER A 724 -9.68 41.40 -56.27
C SER A 724 -9.38 40.05 -55.67
N GLU A 725 -9.05 40.03 -54.38
CA GLU A 725 -8.87 38.79 -53.64
C GLU A 725 -9.88 38.68 -52.51
N THR A 726 -10.34 37.45 -52.27
CA THR A 726 -11.30 37.16 -51.21
C THR A 726 -10.63 36.52 -50.01
N LYS A 727 -10.99 36.97 -48.82
CA LYS A 727 -10.67 36.30 -47.55
C LYS A 727 -11.89 35.57 -47.04
N THR A 728 -11.77 34.26 -46.86
CA THR A 728 -12.81 33.48 -46.18
C THR A 728 -12.70 33.70 -44.67
N VAL A 729 -13.80 34.09 -44.05
CA VAL A 729 -13.97 34.19 -42.60
C VAL A 729 -14.92 33.09 -42.15
N THR A 730 -14.39 32.02 -41.58
CA THR A 730 -15.21 30.91 -41.05
C THR A 730 -15.88 31.35 -39.76
N ILE A 731 -17.20 31.49 -39.80
CA ILE A 731 -18.04 31.76 -38.63
C ILE A 731 -18.26 30.42 -37.89
N SER A 732 -17.69 30.28 -36.70
CA SER A 732 -17.81 29.08 -35.86
C SER A 732 -18.45 29.40 -34.52
N GLY A 733 -19.11 28.43 -33.87
CA GLY A 733 -19.74 28.62 -32.54
C GLY A 733 -21.15 28.04 -32.35
N GLN A 734 -21.42 26.83 -32.86
CA GLN A 734 -22.56 25.99 -32.42
C GLN A 734 -22.13 24.52 -32.27
N SER A 735 -21.45 24.19 -31.17
CA SER A 735 -20.94 22.84 -30.95
C SER A 735 -22.07 21.82 -30.72
N SER A 736 -21.97 20.64 -31.36
CA SER A 736 -22.78 19.46 -31.01
C SER A 736 -22.45 18.98 -29.60
N ALA A 737 -23.39 18.33 -28.92
CA ALA A 737 -23.20 17.76 -27.58
C ALA A 737 -23.53 16.27 -27.55
N ILE A 738 -22.96 15.54 -26.59
CA ILE A 738 -23.34 14.16 -26.26
C ILE A 738 -23.81 14.06 -24.81
N SER A 739 -24.74 13.15 -24.52
CA SER A 739 -25.19 12.83 -23.16
C SER A 739 -25.64 11.36 -23.01
N PRO A 740 -25.12 10.60 -22.02
CA PRO A 740 -24.11 11.01 -21.03
C PRO A 740 -22.70 11.17 -21.63
N LYS A 741 -21.81 11.89 -20.92
CA LYS A 741 -20.37 12.07 -21.28
C LYS A 741 -19.44 11.05 -20.63
N SER A 742 -19.96 10.19 -19.76
CA SER A 742 -19.22 9.11 -19.12
C SER A 742 -20.07 7.84 -19.04
N ALA A 743 -19.42 6.69 -19.13
CA ALA A 743 -20.00 5.38 -18.90
C ALA A 743 -18.96 4.41 -18.34
N SER A 744 -19.41 3.25 -17.88
CA SER A 744 -18.53 2.16 -17.47
C SER A 744 -18.73 0.95 -18.38
N PHE A 745 -17.68 0.15 -18.52
CA PHE A 745 -17.72 -1.12 -19.21
C PHE A 745 -16.93 -2.15 -18.40
N ASP A 746 -17.53 -3.29 -18.12
CA ASP A 746 -16.90 -4.39 -17.41
C ASP A 746 -16.57 -5.52 -18.39
N LYS A 747 -15.29 -5.90 -18.46
CA LYS A 747 -14.81 -6.97 -19.34
C LYS A 747 -15.32 -8.36 -18.94
N LYS A 748 -15.88 -8.54 -17.74
CA LYS A 748 -16.53 -9.80 -17.30
C LYS A 748 -17.66 -10.21 -18.25
N PRO A 749 -17.59 -11.38 -18.93
CA PRO A 749 -18.54 -11.77 -19.98
C PRO A 749 -20.03 -11.62 -19.60
N ALA A 750 -20.39 -11.96 -18.36
CA ALA A 750 -21.76 -11.85 -17.85
C ALA A 750 -22.25 -10.40 -17.63
N LYS A 751 -21.34 -9.43 -17.52
CA LYS A 751 -21.62 -8.00 -17.30
C LYS A 751 -21.37 -7.13 -18.54
N GLN A 752 -20.80 -7.69 -19.59
CA GLN A 752 -20.54 -6.96 -20.83
C GLN A 752 -21.85 -6.46 -21.45
N ALA A 753 -21.99 -5.14 -21.54
CA ALA A 753 -23.11 -4.47 -22.17
C ALA A 753 -22.61 -3.44 -23.19
N ASP A 754 -23.40 -3.20 -24.24
CA ASP A 754 -23.15 -2.09 -25.16
C ASP A 754 -23.29 -0.76 -24.40
N VAL A 755 -22.45 0.23 -24.71
CA VAL A 755 -22.53 1.57 -24.11
C VAL A 755 -23.20 2.52 -25.09
N SER A 756 -24.19 3.29 -24.64
CA SER A 756 -24.89 4.25 -25.50
C SER A 756 -24.77 5.70 -25.01
N THR A 757 -24.70 6.63 -25.95
CA THR A 757 -24.82 8.08 -25.72
C THR A 757 -25.72 8.72 -26.77
N THR A 758 -26.40 9.81 -26.41
CA THR A 758 -27.33 10.53 -27.28
C THR A 758 -26.68 11.82 -27.79
N LEU A 759 -26.87 12.12 -29.08
CA LEU A 759 -26.34 13.29 -29.78
C LEU A 759 -27.36 14.44 -29.80
N THR A 760 -26.89 15.65 -29.50
CA THR A 760 -27.56 16.92 -29.80
C THR A 760 -26.75 17.63 -30.87
N LEU A 761 -27.24 17.63 -32.10
CA LEU A 761 -26.43 17.91 -33.28
C LEU A 761 -26.27 19.40 -33.65
N ASN A 762 -27.16 20.29 -33.19
CA ASN A 762 -27.09 21.74 -33.45
C ASN A 762 -26.77 22.11 -34.92
N GLY A 763 -27.33 21.36 -35.88
CA GLY A 763 -27.11 21.57 -37.33
C GLY A 763 -25.97 20.75 -37.96
N ASN A 764 -25.14 20.06 -37.16
CA ASN A 764 -24.04 19.23 -37.62
C ASN A 764 -24.44 17.75 -37.82
N THR A 765 -23.54 16.93 -38.37
CA THR A 765 -23.66 15.46 -38.42
C THR A 765 -22.48 14.82 -37.71
N LEU A 766 -22.62 13.58 -37.22
CA LEU A 766 -21.49 12.82 -36.68
C LEU A 766 -20.61 12.33 -37.84
N VAL A 767 -19.33 12.71 -37.84
CA VAL A 767 -18.34 12.33 -38.86
C VAL A 767 -17.65 11.01 -38.49
N GLY A 768 -17.35 10.81 -37.22
CA GLY A 768 -16.69 9.58 -36.77
C GLY A 768 -16.41 9.55 -35.28
N ILE A 769 -16.00 8.37 -34.80
CA ILE A 769 -15.59 8.15 -33.42
C ILE A 769 -14.17 7.58 -33.45
N ALA A 770 -13.28 8.09 -32.61
CA ALA A 770 -11.91 7.62 -32.48
C ALA A 770 -11.53 7.36 -31.02
N ASN A 771 -10.60 6.44 -30.78
CA ASN A 771 -9.93 6.25 -29.50
C ASN A 771 -8.44 6.54 -29.69
N GLY A 772 -7.99 7.71 -29.23
CA GLY A 772 -6.70 8.27 -29.65
C GLY A 772 -6.65 8.46 -31.16
N ASP A 773 -5.55 8.03 -31.79
CA ASP A 773 -5.36 8.13 -33.25
C ASP A 773 -6.12 7.04 -34.05
N LYS A 774 -6.78 6.09 -33.37
CA LYS A 774 -7.45 4.96 -34.02
C LYS A 774 -8.93 5.25 -34.24
N ALA A 775 -9.34 5.40 -35.50
CA ALA A 775 -10.75 5.49 -35.88
C ALA A 775 -11.48 4.16 -35.62
N LEU A 776 -12.70 4.24 -35.08
CA LEU A 776 -13.62 3.12 -34.91
C LEU A 776 -14.42 2.88 -36.20
N THR A 777 -14.76 1.63 -36.46
CA THR A 777 -15.49 1.21 -37.67
C THR A 777 -16.99 1.19 -37.41
N ALA A 778 -17.77 2.02 -38.11
CA ALA A 778 -19.22 2.02 -38.02
C ALA A 778 -19.81 0.66 -38.48
N GLY A 779 -20.81 0.16 -37.75
CA GLY A 779 -21.43 -1.16 -37.95
C GLY A 779 -20.72 -2.31 -37.23
N THR A 780 -19.42 -2.16 -36.92
CA THR A 780 -18.61 -3.18 -36.23
C THR A 780 -18.28 -2.75 -34.79
N ASP A 781 -17.67 -1.58 -34.61
CA ASP A 781 -17.24 -1.08 -33.30
C ASP A 781 -18.33 -0.23 -32.62
N TYR A 782 -19.18 0.43 -33.41
CA TYR A 782 -20.35 1.16 -32.93
C TYR A 782 -21.47 1.20 -33.98
N THR A 783 -22.71 1.44 -33.55
CA THR A 783 -23.88 1.66 -34.42
C THR A 783 -24.53 3.00 -34.13
N VAL A 784 -25.15 3.62 -35.13
CA VAL A 784 -25.92 4.86 -34.97
C VAL A 784 -27.37 4.59 -35.36
N ALA A 785 -28.31 4.92 -34.47
CA ALA A 785 -29.76 4.78 -34.70
C ALA A 785 -30.48 6.07 -34.28
N GLY A 786 -30.94 6.85 -35.26
CA GLY A 786 -31.46 8.20 -35.00
C GLY A 786 -30.39 9.09 -34.37
N ASN A 787 -30.68 9.66 -33.21
CA ASN A 787 -29.73 10.48 -32.44
C ASN A 787 -28.95 9.68 -31.39
N ALA A 788 -29.06 8.35 -31.34
CA ALA A 788 -28.33 7.52 -30.39
C ALA A 788 -27.13 6.84 -31.06
N VAL A 789 -25.99 6.87 -30.39
CA VAL A 789 -24.79 6.09 -30.73
C VAL A 789 -24.62 4.99 -29.69
N THR A 790 -24.43 3.76 -30.16
CA THR A 790 -24.17 2.59 -29.32
C THR A 790 -22.80 2.01 -29.67
N VAL A 791 -21.83 2.14 -28.77
CA VAL A 791 -20.52 1.49 -28.86
C VAL A 791 -20.65 0.03 -28.44
N LYS A 792 -20.20 -0.88 -29.30
CA LYS A 792 -20.43 -2.32 -29.14
C LYS A 792 -19.55 -2.93 -28.06
N LYS A 793 -20.14 -3.81 -27.24
CA LYS A 793 -19.43 -4.56 -26.21
C LYS A 793 -18.26 -5.38 -26.75
N SER A 794 -18.36 -5.86 -27.99
CA SER A 794 -17.27 -6.56 -28.69
C SER A 794 -16.03 -5.69 -28.87
N TYR A 795 -16.19 -4.41 -29.20
CA TYR A 795 -15.09 -3.45 -29.27
C TYR A 795 -14.60 -3.07 -27.88
N LEU A 796 -15.53 -2.74 -26.97
CA LEU A 796 -15.20 -2.33 -25.59
C LEU A 796 -14.39 -3.41 -24.84
N ALA A 797 -14.67 -4.69 -25.08
CA ALA A 797 -13.92 -5.81 -24.51
C ALA A 797 -12.45 -5.87 -24.96
N THR A 798 -12.10 -5.25 -26.09
CA THR A 798 -10.71 -5.18 -26.57
C THR A 798 -9.89 -4.09 -25.90
N LEU A 799 -10.54 -3.13 -25.22
CA LEU A 799 -9.86 -2.03 -24.57
C LEU A 799 -9.07 -2.50 -23.33
N PRO A 800 -7.91 -1.89 -23.03
CA PRO A 800 -7.21 -2.14 -21.78
C PRO A 800 -8.04 -1.66 -20.57
N VAL A 801 -7.79 -2.24 -19.40
CA VAL A 801 -8.37 -1.77 -18.13
C VAL A 801 -7.87 -0.35 -17.84
N GLY A 802 -8.76 0.51 -17.36
CA GLY A 802 -8.53 1.92 -17.12
C GLY A 802 -9.51 2.81 -17.88
N THR A 803 -9.19 4.10 -18.00
CA THR A 803 -10.07 5.05 -18.67
C THR A 803 -9.74 5.15 -20.16
N ALA A 804 -10.71 4.86 -21.02
CA ALA A 804 -10.65 5.12 -22.46
C ALA A 804 -11.48 6.37 -22.81
N GLN A 805 -10.94 7.23 -23.67
CA GLN A 805 -11.64 8.44 -24.11
C GLN A 805 -11.98 8.33 -25.59
N LEU A 806 -13.27 8.21 -25.88
CA LEU A 806 -13.77 8.13 -27.25
C LEU A 806 -14.12 9.54 -27.73
N ALA A 807 -13.41 10.04 -28.73
CA ALA A 807 -13.63 11.34 -29.34
C ALA A 807 -14.68 11.23 -30.47
N PHE A 808 -15.78 11.95 -30.30
CA PHE A 808 -16.87 12.11 -31.26
C PHE A 808 -16.60 13.36 -32.08
N THR A 809 -16.27 13.16 -33.36
CA THR A 809 -16.02 14.24 -34.31
C THR A 809 -17.30 14.51 -35.08
N PHE A 810 -17.69 15.78 -35.17
CA PHE A 810 -18.87 16.22 -35.90
C PHE A 810 -18.44 16.99 -37.16
N SER A 811 -19.38 17.24 -38.07
CA SER A 811 -19.14 18.00 -39.29
C SER A 811 -18.78 19.48 -39.04
N GLY A 812 -18.97 19.94 -37.80
CA GLY A 812 -18.62 21.27 -37.32
C GLY A 812 -18.70 21.36 -35.78
N GLY A 813 -18.07 22.39 -35.20
CA GLY A 813 -17.99 22.60 -33.75
C GLY A 813 -16.94 21.72 -33.06
N ALA A 814 -16.81 21.88 -31.73
CA ALA A 814 -15.81 21.13 -30.96
C ALA A 814 -16.17 19.65 -30.83
N ALA A 815 -15.18 18.77 -31.00
CA ALA A 815 -15.32 17.34 -30.74
C ALA A 815 -15.78 17.10 -29.29
N GLN A 816 -16.64 16.10 -29.08
CA GLN A 816 -17.11 15.72 -27.75
C GLN A 816 -16.42 14.44 -27.31
N THR A 817 -16.19 14.27 -26.01
CA THR A 817 -15.52 13.08 -25.47
C THR A 817 -16.47 12.27 -24.62
N LEU A 818 -16.60 10.97 -24.93
CA LEU A 818 -17.23 9.98 -24.07
C LEU A 818 -16.14 9.23 -23.30
N THR A 819 -16.13 9.39 -21.99
CA THR A 819 -15.18 8.71 -21.10
C THR A 819 -15.73 7.35 -20.71
N ILE A 820 -15.03 6.27 -21.05
CA ILE A 820 -15.37 4.90 -20.67
C ILE A 820 -14.41 4.43 -19.58
N ASN A 821 -14.93 4.14 -18.39
CA ASN A 821 -14.18 3.46 -17.35
C ASN A 821 -14.27 1.95 -17.61
N VAL A 822 -13.19 1.38 -18.16
CA VAL A 822 -13.07 -0.05 -18.45
C VAL A 822 -12.52 -0.74 -17.22
N THR A 823 -13.34 -1.57 -16.58
CA THR A 823 -12.91 -2.47 -15.51
C THR A 823 -12.84 -3.89 -16.05
N ASP A 824 -12.05 -4.74 -15.40
CA ASP A 824 -12.12 -6.17 -15.62
C ASP A 824 -12.42 -6.86 -14.30
N THR A 825 -13.70 -7.22 -14.09
CA THR A 825 -14.05 -8.05 -12.93
C THR A 825 -14.06 -9.54 -13.26
N SER A 826 -13.56 -9.95 -14.43
CA SER A 826 -13.33 -11.36 -14.70
C SER A 826 -12.23 -11.89 -13.77
N GLY A 827 -12.49 -13.03 -13.14
CA GLY A 827 -11.53 -13.60 -12.20
C GLY A 827 -11.41 -12.84 -10.86
N LEU A 828 -12.42 -12.06 -10.46
CA LEU A 828 -12.53 -11.49 -9.12
C LEU A 828 -13.75 -12.06 -8.39
N ARG A 829 -13.57 -12.37 -7.10
CA ARG A 829 -14.62 -12.77 -6.16
C ARG A 829 -14.73 -11.76 -5.01
N TYR A 830 -15.89 -11.69 -4.39
CA TYR A 830 -16.13 -10.82 -3.23
C TYR A 830 -16.42 -11.64 -1.99
N VAL A 831 -15.80 -11.26 -0.88
CA VAL A 831 -16.08 -11.81 0.46
C VAL A 831 -16.71 -10.72 1.30
N LEU A 832 -17.87 -11.00 1.89
CA LEU A 832 -18.53 -10.12 2.85
C LEU A 832 -18.11 -10.49 4.26
N VAL A 833 -17.64 -9.50 5.01
CA VAL A 833 -17.29 -9.58 6.44
C VAL A 833 -18.37 -8.83 7.21
N ASN A 834 -18.99 -9.50 8.18
CA ASN A 834 -20.05 -8.89 8.98
C ASN A 834 -19.47 -7.87 9.97
N ASN A 835 -20.23 -6.86 10.36
CA ASN A 835 -19.88 -5.91 11.43
C ASN A 835 -19.51 -6.60 12.77
N THR A 836 -19.98 -7.82 13.01
CA THR A 836 -19.65 -8.62 14.21
C THR A 836 -18.41 -9.51 14.07
N ASP A 837 -17.69 -9.44 12.95
CA ASP A 837 -16.44 -10.19 12.76
C ASP A 837 -15.39 -9.75 13.79
N ALA A 838 -14.78 -10.72 14.48
CA ALA A 838 -13.81 -10.47 15.54
C ALA A 838 -12.52 -9.79 15.05
N GLY A 839 -12.26 -9.80 13.73
CA GLY A 839 -11.15 -9.07 13.13
C GLY A 839 -11.38 -7.56 13.00
N ILE A 840 -12.61 -7.08 13.23
CA ILE A 840 -12.91 -5.64 13.23
C ILE A 840 -12.68 -5.09 14.64
N SER A 841 -11.67 -4.22 14.78
CA SER A 841 -11.40 -3.52 16.03
C SER A 841 -12.18 -2.23 16.10
N TYR A 842 -12.99 -2.05 17.15
CA TYR A 842 -13.74 -0.84 17.42
C TYR A 842 -13.07 -0.04 18.53
N SER A 843 -12.80 1.23 18.27
CA SER A 843 -12.22 2.18 19.23
C SER A 843 -13.25 3.25 19.55
N GLY A 844 -13.48 3.48 20.85
CA GLY A 844 -14.51 4.39 21.37
C GLY A 844 -15.73 3.64 21.91
N SER A 845 -16.87 4.33 21.97
CA SER A 845 -18.12 3.81 22.52
C SER A 845 -19.04 3.27 21.42
N TRP A 846 -18.88 1.99 21.10
CA TRP A 846 -19.68 1.29 20.09
C TRP A 846 -20.76 0.41 20.71
N SER A 847 -21.87 0.25 19.99
CA SER A 847 -22.98 -0.63 20.35
C SER A 847 -23.39 -1.51 19.18
N ASN A 848 -23.86 -2.74 19.48
CA ASN A 848 -24.46 -3.65 18.49
C ASN A 848 -25.99 -3.53 18.51
N GLN A 849 -26.61 -3.53 17.34
CA GLN A 849 -28.05 -3.68 17.19
C GLN A 849 -28.40 -4.78 16.18
N GLY A 850 -28.90 -5.92 16.66
CA GLY A 850 -29.42 -7.01 15.82
C GLY A 850 -30.93 -6.99 15.58
N GLY A 851 -31.41 -7.85 14.68
CA GLY A 851 -32.83 -8.08 14.37
C GLY A 851 -33.49 -6.95 13.59
N ARG A 852 -32.72 -6.22 12.77
CA ARG A 852 -33.15 -5.01 12.07
C ARG A 852 -33.79 -5.36 10.72
N PRO A 853 -34.99 -4.83 10.40
CA PRO A 853 -35.70 -5.12 9.15
C PRO A 853 -35.38 -4.11 8.02
N PHE A 854 -34.18 -3.53 7.99
CA PHE A 854 -33.84 -2.44 7.07
C PHE A 854 -33.00 -2.88 5.86
N GLY A 855 -32.77 -4.20 5.73
CA GLY A 855 -31.99 -4.77 4.62
C GLY A 855 -30.49 -4.88 4.90
N ASP A 856 -30.09 -4.75 6.17
CA ASP A 856 -28.72 -4.93 6.64
C ASP A 856 -28.22 -6.37 6.38
N TYR A 857 -26.92 -6.52 6.17
CA TYR A 857 -26.29 -7.83 6.09
C TYR A 857 -26.47 -8.55 7.43
N GLN A 858 -26.97 -9.79 7.38
CA GLN A 858 -27.35 -10.58 8.57
C GLN A 858 -28.36 -9.93 9.54
N GLY A 859 -28.92 -8.76 9.18
CA GLY A 859 -29.91 -8.04 9.98
C GLY A 859 -29.34 -7.39 11.24
N ASP A 860 -28.04 -7.07 11.27
CA ASP A 860 -27.37 -6.38 12.38
C ASP A 860 -26.45 -5.24 11.92
N VAL A 861 -26.09 -4.34 12.84
CA VAL A 861 -25.16 -3.22 12.61
C VAL A 861 -24.39 -2.89 13.88
N GLN A 862 -23.12 -2.47 13.73
CA GLN A 862 -22.42 -1.75 14.79
C GLN A 862 -22.59 -0.25 14.59
N TYR A 863 -22.81 0.50 15.68
CA TYR A 863 -22.97 1.94 15.61
C TYR A 863 -22.27 2.69 16.76
N THR A 864 -21.96 3.95 16.50
CA THR A 864 -21.50 4.92 17.49
C THR A 864 -22.17 6.28 17.29
N GLU A 865 -22.38 7.00 18.39
CA GLU A 865 -22.86 8.38 18.40
C GLU A 865 -21.73 9.41 18.60
N ILE A 866 -20.52 8.98 18.98
CA ILE A 866 -19.44 9.87 19.41
C ILE A 866 -18.49 10.18 18.25
N ASN A 867 -18.27 11.46 17.97
CA ASN A 867 -17.29 11.87 16.96
C ASN A 867 -15.87 11.53 17.42
N GLY A 868 -15.03 11.00 16.53
CA GLY A 868 -13.69 10.50 16.83
C GLY A 868 -13.64 8.99 17.02
N ASP A 869 -14.76 8.35 17.35
CA ASP A 869 -14.86 6.89 17.38
C ASP A 869 -14.56 6.30 15.99
N SER A 870 -13.93 5.13 15.98
CA SER A 870 -13.47 4.52 14.74
C SER A 870 -13.56 3.00 14.76
N PHE A 871 -13.57 2.40 13.58
CA PHE A 871 -13.31 0.97 13.40
C PHE A 871 -12.07 0.78 12.52
N THR A 872 -11.34 -0.31 12.73
CA THR A 872 -10.18 -0.71 11.93
C THR A 872 -10.31 -2.17 11.53
N TYR A 873 -9.97 -2.49 10.29
CA TYR A 873 -9.96 -3.86 9.78
C TYR A 873 -8.75 -4.10 8.88
N VAL A 874 -8.02 -5.18 9.16
CA VAL A 874 -6.91 -5.66 8.33
C VAL A 874 -7.44 -6.74 7.39
N PHE A 875 -7.28 -6.53 6.09
CA PHE A 875 -7.78 -7.45 5.06
C PHE A 875 -6.66 -7.85 4.11
N SER A 876 -6.80 -9.01 3.48
CA SER A 876 -5.96 -9.40 2.34
C SER A 876 -6.81 -9.47 1.08
N GLY A 877 -6.41 -8.80 0.01
CA GLY A 877 -7.17 -8.75 -1.23
C GLY A 877 -6.69 -7.67 -2.19
N THR A 878 -7.42 -7.50 -3.30
CA THR A 878 -7.15 -6.49 -4.34
C THR A 878 -8.07 -5.28 -4.22
N GLY A 879 -8.90 -5.21 -3.19
CA GLY A 879 -9.84 -4.12 -2.97
C GLY A 879 -10.71 -4.34 -1.75
N ILE A 880 -11.37 -3.28 -1.30
CA ILE A 880 -12.34 -3.33 -0.20
C ILE A 880 -13.42 -2.27 -0.40
N GLY A 881 -14.63 -2.53 0.10
CA GLY A 881 -15.70 -1.55 0.21
C GLY A 881 -16.32 -1.51 1.60
N ILE A 882 -16.78 -0.33 2.01
CA ILE A 882 -17.55 -0.12 3.24
C ILE A 882 -19.02 -0.15 2.87
N VAL A 883 -19.74 -1.10 3.46
CA VAL A 883 -21.20 -1.24 3.33
C VAL A 883 -21.85 -0.77 4.62
N THR A 884 -22.80 0.16 4.50
CA THR A 884 -23.54 0.73 5.63
C THR A 884 -24.92 1.21 5.19
N GLU A 885 -25.73 1.65 6.13
CA GLU A 885 -26.96 2.37 5.81
C GLU A 885 -26.67 3.83 5.43
N LYS A 886 -27.53 4.44 4.62
CA LYS A 886 -27.62 5.91 4.51
C LYS A 886 -28.92 6.41 5.10
N ASP A 887 -28.88 7.48 5.90
CA ASP A 887 -30.04 8.02 6.62
C ASP A 887 -29.85 9.50 7.01
N ASN A 888 -30.92 10.21 7.38
CA ASN A 888 -30.87 11.64 7.68
C ASN A 888 -30.19 11.94 9.03
N SER A 889 -30.03 10.92 9.88
CA SER A 889 -29.34 10.99 11.16
C SER A 889 -27.83 10.74 11.05
N GLN A 890 -27.33 10.36 9.87
CA GLN A 890 -25.91 10.12 9.66
C GLN A 890 -25.20 11.34 9.03
N GLY A 891 -23.87 11.23 8.88
CA GLY A 891 -23.00 12.30 8.43
C GLY A 891 -21.73 11.79 7.76
N ASP A 892 -20.64 12.53 7.92
CA ASP A 892 -19.37 12.19 7.26
C ASP A 892 -18.57 11.13 8.03
N MET A 893 -18.00 10.20 7.27
CA MET A 893 -17.01 9.22 7.72
C MET A 893 -15.69 9.45 6.98
N GLU A 894 -14.61 9.75 7.71
CA GLU A 894 -13.28 9.73 7.10
C GLU A 894 -12.81 8.28 6.94
N VAL A 895 -12.25 7.98 5.77
CA VAL A 895 -11.75 6.65 5.40
C VAL A 895 -10.25 6.73 5.18
N TYR A 896 -9.52 5.94 5.96
CA TYR A 896 -8.09 5.77 5.86
C TYR A 896 -7.79 4.38 5.29
N LEU A 897 -6.83 4.32 4.37
CA LEU A 897 -6.27 3.07 3.86
C LEU A 897 -4.77 3.10 4.10
N ASP A 898 -4.26 2.06 4.76
CA ASP A 898 -2.83 1.91 5.12
C ASP A 898 -2.29 3.15 5.88
N GLY A 899 -3.12 3.67 6.80
CA GLY A 899 -2.81 4.85 7.63
C GLY A 899 -2.93 6.20 6.92
N GLN A 900 -3.23 6.23 5.63
CA GLN A 900 -3.40 7.47 4.84
C GLN A 900 -4.87 7.80 4.64
N LEU A 901 -5.26 9.07 4.80
CA LEU A 901 -6.62 9.52 4.49
C LEU A 901 -6.85 9.44 2.96
N VAL A 902 -7.78 8.59 2.53
CA VAL A 902 -8.07 8.35 1.11
C VAL A 902 -9.42 8.87 0.66
N SER A 903 -10.38 9.05 1.58
CA SER A 903 -11.71 9.58 1.25
C SER A 903 -12.43 10.13 2.48
N THR A 904 -13.44 10.96 2.25
CA THR A 904 -14.48 11.29 3.23
C THR A 904 -15.81 10.86 2.61
N ALA A 905 -16.42 9.80 3.16
CA ALA A 905 -17.67 9.23 2.67
C ALA A 905 -18.87 9.92 3.33
N ASP A 906 -19.81 10.39 2.51
CA ASP A 906 -21.09 10.94 2.97
C ASP A 906 -22.12 9.81 3.12
N THR A 907 -22.52 9.52 4.36
CA THR A 907 -23.55 8.52 4.66
C THR A 907 -24.93 9.13 4.92
N ARG A 908 -25.12 10.42 4.66
CA ARG A 908 -26.42 11.10 4.78
C ARG A 908 -27.33 10.80 3.59
N SER A 909 -28.62 10.59 3.86
CA SER A 909 -29.68 10.54 2.85
C SER A 909 -31.02 10.99 3.44
N ASP A 910 -31.86 11.68 2.66
CA ASP A 910 -33.21 12.07 3.11
C ASP A 910 -34.16 10.87 3.25
N VAL A 911 -33.83 9.75 2.59
CA VAL A 911 -34.57 8.47 2.66
C VAL A 911 -33.61 7.39 3.14
N ARG A 912 -34.05 6.59 4.12
CA ARG A 912 -33.25 5.46 4.63
C ARG A 912 -33.01 4.42 3.54
N GLN A 913 -31.76 4.04 3.37
CA GLN A 913 -31.31 3.03 2.41
C GLN A 913 -30.34 2.08 3.11
N GLY A 914 -30.72 0.81 3.29
CA GLY A 914 -29.83 -0.23 3.81
C GLY A 914 -28.86 -0.76 2.76
N PHE A 915 -27.78 -1.41 3.18
CA PHE A 915 -26.80 -2.09 2.33
C PHE A 915 -26.22 -1.22 1.20
N GLN A 916 -25.72 -0.03 1.54
CA GLN A 916 -25.11 0.89 0.59
C GLN A 916 -23.59 0.85 0.68
N THR A 917 -22.92 0.65 -0.45
CA THR A 917 -21.46 0.83 -0.53
C THR A 917 -21.16 2.33 -0.58
N VAL A 918 -20.65 2.88 0.53
CA VAL A 918 -20.36 4.32 0.67
C VAL A 918 -18.92 4.68 0.31
N TYR A 919 -18.05 3.67 0.28
CA TYR A 919 -16.68 3.75 -0.19
C TYR A 919 -16.28 2.42 -0.82
N SER A 920 -15.52 2.45 -1.91
CA SER A 920 -14.83 1.27 -2.43
C SER A 920 -13.53 1.62 -3.11
N VAL A 921 -12.56 0.73 -3.01
CA VAL A 921 -11.28 0.77 -3.74
C VAL A 921 -11.03 -0.60 -4.37
N THR A 922 -10.51 -0.60 -5.58
CA THR A 922 -10.15 -1.82 -6.35
C THR A 922 -8.77 -1.63 -6.96
N GLY A 923 -8.17 -2.72 -7.45
CA GLY A 923 -6.84 -2.69 -8.07
C GLY A 923 -5.68 -2.47 -7.10
N LEU A 924 -5.90 -2.71 -5.81
CA LEU A 924 -4.81 -2.83 -4.83
C LEU A 924 -3.91 -4.01 -5.21
N THR A 925 -2.63 -3.92 -4.84
CA THR A 925 -1.74 -5.07 -4.89
C THR A 925 -2.33 -6.20 -4.07
N ASN A 926 -2.41 -7.41 -4.60
CA ASN A 926 -2.91 -8.54 -3.82
C ASN A 926 -1.98 -8.77 -2.62
N GLY A 927 -2.47 -8.45 -1.42
CA GLY A 927 -1.70 -8.45 -0.19
C GLY A 927 -2.50 -7.89 0.97
N GLN A 928 -1.86 -7.76 2.12
CA GLN A 928 -2.47 -7.23 3.34
C GLN A 928 -2.57 -5.70 3.30
N HIS A 929 -3.72 -5.18 3.71
CA HIS A 929 -4.06 -3.76 3.78
C HIS A 929 -4.87 -3.47 5.05
N THR A 930 -4.82 -2.23 5.54
CA THR A 930 -5.57 -1.78 6.72
C THR A 930 -6.56 -0.69 6.35
N LEU A 931 -7.85 -0.94 6.57
CA LEU A 931 -8.93 0.04 6.42
C LEU A 931 -9.31 0.60 7.79
N LYS A 932 -9.45 1.92 7.91
CA LYS A 932 -9.99 2.56 9.12
C LYS A 932 -11.07 3.59 8.78
N GLY A 933 -12.23 3.49 9.41
CA GLY A 933 -13.33 4.46 9.29
C GLY A 933 -13.48 5.27 10.58
N VAL A 934 -13.52 6.61 10.48
CA VAL A 934 -13.60 7.52 11.64
C VAL A 934 -14.85 8.41 11.55
N LYS A 935 -15.67 8.42 12.60
CA LYS A 935 -16.86 9.28 12.67
C LYS A 935 -16.46 10.75 12.79
N LYS A 936 -16.99 11.61 11.91
CA LYS A 936 -16.73 13.05 11.94
C LYS A 936 -17.91 13.87 12.44
N ASN A 937 -19.09 13.60 11.93
CA ASN A 937 -20.32 14.29 12.31
C ASN A 937 -21.54 13.38 12.11
N GLY A 938 -22.74 13.96 12.20
CA GLY A 938 -24.00 13.20 12.27
C GLY A 938 -24.30 12.68 13.67
N GLN A 939 -25.54 12.26 13.89
CA GLN A 939 -25.94 11.61 15.14
C GLN A 939 -25.34 10.20 15.22
N PHE A 940 -25.34 9.45 14.11
CA PHE A 940 -24.82 8.08 14.06
C PHE A 940 -23.76 7.89 12.96
N MET A 941 -22.79 7.01 13.24
CA MET A 941 -22.02 6.29 12.21
C MET A 941 -22.30 4.80 12.38
N LEU A 942 -22.63 4.11 11.29
CA LEU A 942 -22.91 2.68 11.28
C LEU A 942 -21.90 1.93 10.41
N LEU A 943 -21.62 0.68 10.77
CA LEU A 943 -21.00 -0.32 9.92
C LEU A 943 -21.91 -1.55 9.86
N ASP A 944 -22.21 -2.00 8.64
CA ASP A 944 -23.03 -3.19 8.35
C ASP A 944 -22.13 -4.33 7.85
N ALA A 945 -21.38 -4.09 6.77
CA ALA A 945 -20.43 -5.07 6.26
C ALA A 945 -19.21 -4.45 5.59
N LEU A 946 -18.14 -5.23 5.47
CA LEU A 946 -17.01 -4.94 4.59
C LEU A 946 -17.02 -5.90 3.41
N ARG A 947 -16.78 -5.38 2.21
CA ARG A 947 -16.78 -6.16 0.97
C ARG A 947 -15.37 -6.24 0.41
N ILE A 948 -14.67 -7.33 0.67
CA ILE A 948 -13.29 -7.56 0.22
C ILE A 948 -13.31 -8.11 -1.20
N GLU A 949 -12.51 -7.52 -2.09
CA GLU A 949 -12.26 -8.02 -3.44
C GLU A 949 -11.03 -8.94 -3.43
N LYS A 950 -11.16 -10.14 -4.01
CA LYS A 950 -10.10 -11.16 -4.06
C LYS A 950 -10.00 -11.77 -5.45
N PRO A 951 -8.83 -12.30 -5.85
CA PRO A 951 -8.71 -13.12 -7.04
C PRO A 951 -9.62 -14.36 -6.98
N SER A 952 -10.15 -14.77 -8.14
CA SER A 952 -10.87 -16.03 -8.29
C SER A 952 -9.91 -17.21 -8.16
N LEU A 953 -10.44 -18.28 -7.59
CA LEU A 953 -9.83 -19.59 -7.43
C LEU A 953 -10.22 -20.54 -8.58
N LEU A 954 -11.32 -20.23 -9.28
CA LEU A 954 -11.87 -20.99 -10.41
C LEU A 954 -11.93 -20.12 -11.67
N GLY A 955 -11.70 -20.73 -12.84
CA GLY A 955 -11.82 -20.07 -14.14
C GLY A 955 -13.28 -19.80 -14.53
N GLU A 956 -14.19 -20.65 -14.05
CA GLU A 956 -15.62 -20.59 -14.29
C GLU A 956 -16.36 -20.20 -13.00
N GLU A 957 -17.33 -19.29 -13.12
CA GLU A 957 -18.24 -18.93 -12.02
C GLU A 957 -19.55 -19.72 -12.08
N ALA A 958 -19.89 -20.21 -13.28
CA ALA A 958 -21.03 -21.07 -13.48
C ALA A 958 -20.78 -22.07 -14.63
N ILE A 959 -21.37 -23.25 -14.52
CA ILE A 959 -21.44 -24.28 -15.56
C ILE A 959 -22.89 -24.66 -15.83
N GLY A 960 -23.18 -25.07 -17.06
CA GLY A 960 -24.50 -25.57 -17.46
C GLY A 960 -24.51 -27.09 -17.59
N PHE A 961 -25.60 -27.72 -17.20
CA PHE A 961 -25.84 -29.15 -17.45
C PHE A 961 -27.23 -29.33 -18.08
N ASP A 962 -27.25 -29.99 -19.24
CA ASP A 962 -28.49 -30.40 -19.91
C ASP A 962 -28.76 -31.88 -19.63
N PRO A 963 -29.78 -32.22 -18.82
CA PRO A 963 -30.15 -33.61 -18.56
C PRO A 963 -30.54 -34.38 -19.83
N ALA A 964 -30.92 -33.70 -20.92
CA ALA A 964 -31.24 -34.33 -22.20
C ALA A 964 -29.98 -34.67 -23.03
N GLN A 965 -28.83 -34.05 -22.73
CA GLN A 965 -27.54 -34.31 -23.36
C GLN A 965 -26.44 -34.41 -22.27
N PRO A 966 -26.47 -35.49 -21.46
CA PRO A 966 -25.57 -35.60 -20.32
C PRO A 966 -24.11 -35.66 -20.77
N ALA A 967 -23.34 -34.69 -20.34
CA ALA A 967 -21.90 -34.61 -20.54
C ALA A 967 -21.20 -34.19 -19.24
N ASP A 968 -19.95 -34.60 -19.08
CA ASP A 968 -19.11 -34.13 -17.99
C ASP A 968 -18.87 -32.63 -18.13
N ALA A 969 -18.74 -31.94 -17.00
CA ALA A 969 -18.39 -30.52 -16.98
C ALA A 969 -16.99 -30.34 -16.42
N THR A 970 -16.20 -29.47 -17.04
CA THR A 970 -14.84 -29.14 -16.61
C THR A 970 -14.81 -27.79 -15.93
N VAL A 971 -14.04 -27.70 -14.84
CA VAL A 971 -13.77 -26.49 -14.09
C VAL A 971 -12.26 -26.31 -14.00
N THR A 972 -11.75 -25.16 -14.38
CA THR A 972 -10.34 -24.81 -14.33
C THR A 972 -10.01 -24.24 -12.96
N LEU A 973 -9.03 -24.80 -12.27
CA LEU A 973 -8.46 -24.27 -11.04
C LEU A 973 -7.42 -23.19 -11.40
N LEU A 974 -7.58 -22.00 -10.82
CA LEU A 974 -6.62 -20.90 -10.93
C LEU A 974 -5.53 -20.98 -9.84
N ARG A 975 -5.67 -21.92 -8.90
CA ARG A 975 -4.64 -22.34 -7.95
C ARG A 975 -4.07 -23.70 -8.33
N ASP A 976 -2.88 -24.00 -7.80
CA ASP A 976 -2.28 -25.34 -7.91
C ASP A 976 -3.26 -26.40 -7.38
N SER A 977 -3.48 -27.45 -8.17
CA SER A 977 -4.45 -28.49 -7.80
C SER A 977 -4.09 -29.27 -6.53
N GLY A 978 -2.82 -29.29 -6.13
CA GLY A 978 -2.38 -29.82 -4.84
C GLY A 978 -2.86 -29.01 -3.64
N SER A 979 -3.43 -27.82 -3.87
CA SER A 979 -4.10 -27.03 -2.84
C SER A 979 -5.59 -27.32 -2.70
N LEU A 980 -6.23 -28.02 -3.65
CA LEU A 980 -7.65 -28.41 -3.54
C LEU A 980 -7.82 -29.43 -2.40
N VAL A 981 -8.68 -29.10 -1.43
CA VAL A 981 -8.98 -29.93 -0.26
C VAL A 981 -10.24 -30.74 -0.49
N ASP A 982 -11.31 -30.08 -0.95
CA ASP A 982 -12.59 -30.72 -1.22
C ASP A 982 -13.44 -29.96 -2.25
N VAL A 983 -14.45 -30.66 -2.76
CA VAL A 983 -15.59 -30.09 -3.48
C VAL A 983 -16.84 -30.50 -2.71
N LYS A 984 -17.70 -29.55 -2.36
CA LYS A 984 -18.90 -29.77 -1.54
C LYS A 984 -20.16 -29.28 -2.23
N ASN A 985 -21.29 -29.90 -1.90
CA ASN A 985 -22.63 -29.39 -2.18
C ASN A 985 -23.35 -29.21 -0.85
N GLY A 986 -23.45 -27.96 -0.38
CA GLY A 986 -23.82 -27.66 1.00
C GLY A 986 -22.82 -28.30 1.98
N THR A 987 -23.31 -29.11 2.91
CA THR A 987 -22.46 -29.83 3.88
C THR A 987 -21.91 -31.15 3.36
N LYS A 988 -22.34 -31.62 2.18
CA LYS A 988 -21.94 -32.91 1.62
C LYS A 988 -20.65 -32.78 0.79
N THR A 989 -19.58 -33.42 1.23
CA THR A 989 -18.35 -33.59 0.42
C THR A 989 -18.57 -34.60 -0.70
N LEU A 990 -18.20 -34.22 -1.93
CA LEU A 990 -18.21 -35.09 -3.10
C LEU A 990 -17.03 -36.06 -3.05
N THR A 991 -17.19 -37.23 -3.64
CA THR A 991 -16.19 -38.31 -3.65
C THR A 991 -15.26 -38.17 -4.85
N ALA A 992 -13.99 -37.85 -4.62
CA ALA A 992 -12.98 -37.85 -5.67
C ALA A 992 -12.84 -39.24 -6.33
N GLY A 993 -12.69 -39.28 -7.66
CA GLY A 993 -12.68 -40.50 -8.47
C GLY A 993 -14.06 -41.01 -8.89
N THR A 994 -15.14 -40.58 -8.23
CA THR A 994 -16.52 -41.00 -8.52
C THR A 994 -17.38 -39.83 -8.99
N ASP A 995 -17.49 -38.78 -8.15
CA ASP A 995 -18.32 -37.60 -8.43
C ASP A 995 -17.54 -36.58 -9.29
N TYR A 996 -16.21 -36.53 -9.13
CA TYR A 996 -15.31 -35.73 -9.94
C TYR A 996 -13.91 -36.34 -10.02
N THR A 997 -13.11 -35.93 -11.01
CA THR A 997 -11.68 -36.26 -11.11
C THR A 997 -10.85 -34.99 -11.25
N VAL A 998 -9.56 -35.06 -10.90
CA VAL A 998 -8.62 -33.92 -11.03
C VAL A 998 -7.47 -34.34 -11.93
N THR A 999 -7.23 -33.60 -13.02
CA THR A 999 -6.09 -33.82 -13.92
C THR A 999 -5.43 -32.47 -14.23
N GLY A 1000 -4.15 -32.32 -13.87
CA GLY A 1000 -3.50 -31.01 -13.93
C GLY A 1000 -4.23 -30.01 -13.04
N ASN A 1001 -4.63 -28.86 -13.60
CA ASN A 1001 -5.47 -27.86 -12.93
C ASN A 1001 -6.93 -27.93 -13.37
N THR A 1002 -7.41 -29.06 -13.87
CA THR A 1002 -8.81 -29.21 -14.30
C THR A 1002 -9.52 -30.21 -13.40
N VAL A 1003 -10.67 -29.80 -12.86
CA VAL A 1003 -11.63 -30.67 -12.18
C VAL A 1003 -12.73 -31.04 -13.17
N THR A 1004 -12.92 -32.33 -13.42
CA THR A 1004 -13.99 -32.84 -14.27
C THR A 1004 -15.07 -33.42 -13.37
N ILE A 1005 -16.23 -32.77 -13.31
CA ILE A 1005 -17.42 -33.22 -12.58
C ILE A 1005 -18.19 -34.17 -13.50
N THR A 1006 -18.51 -35.36 -13.01
CA THR A 1006 -19.11 -36.40 -13.85
C THR A 1006 -20.55 -36.07 -14.20
N ALA A 1007 -20.97 -36.41 -15.42
CA ALA A 1007 -22.35 -36.29 -15.88
C ALA A 1007 -23.33 -37.03 -14.95
N ALA A 1008 -22.88 -38.15 -14.37
CA ALA A 1008 -23.65 -38.93 -13.42
C ALA A 1008 -23.97 -38.14 -12.13
N TYR A 1009 -22.99 -37.41 -11.59
CA TYR A 1009 -23.22 -36.55 -10.44
C TYR A 1009 -24.11 -35.35 -10.81
N LEU A 1010 -23.83 -34.68 -11.93
CA LEU A 1010 -24.62 -33.53 -12.39
C LEU A 1010 -26.10 -33.89 -12.63
N ALA A 1011 -26.37 -35.09 -13.17
CA ALA A 1011 -27.72 -35.61 -13.34
C ALA A 1011 -28.46 -35.88 -12.03
N SER A 1012 -27.75 -35.99 -10.90
CA SER A 1012 -28.36 -36.19 -9.58
C SER A 1012 -28.84 -34.88 -8.94
N LEU A 1013 -28.45 -33.72 -9.49
CA LEU A 1013 -28.83 -32.41 -9.00
C LEU A 1013 -30.29 -32.09 -9.40
N SER A 1014 -31.00 -31.40 -8.52
CA SER A 1014 -32.34 -30.86 -8.82
C SER A 1014 -32.27 -29.84 -9.95
N SER A 1015 -33.33 -29.76 -10.77
CA SER A 1015 -33.44 -28.70 -11.78
C SER A 1015 -33.44 -27.31 -11.12
N GLY A 1016 -32.75 -26.37 -11.75
CA GLY A 1016 -32.48 -25.03 -11.21
C GLY A 1016 -30.99 -24.79 -10.98
N ALA A 1017 -30.67 -23.79 -10.17
CA ALA A 1017 -29.30 -23.49 -9.78
C ALA A 1017 -28.90 -24.29 -8.54
N ALA A 1018 -27.83 -25.06 -8.63
CA ALA A 1018 -27.13 -25.69 -7.51
C ALA A 1018 -25.79 -24.98 -7.26
N THR A 1019 -25.24 -25.11 -6.06
CA THR A 1019 -23.94 -24.52 -5.70
C THR A 1019 -22.96 -25.62 -5.31
N LEU A 1020 -21.77 -25.61 -5.93
CA LEU A 1020 -20.65 -26.45 -5.55
C LEU A 1020 -19.53 -25.59 -4.98
N THR A 1021 -19.12 -25.84 -3.74
CA THR A 1021 -18.06 -25.10 -3.05
C THR A 1021 -16.74 -25.84 -3.21
N PHE A 1022 -15.73 -25.18 -3.79
CA PHE A 1022 -14.36 -25.69 -3.92
C PHE A 1022 -13.50 -25.12 -2.79
N GLY A 1023 -12.99 -25.99 -1.92
CA GLY A 1023 -12.12 -25.62 -0.80
C GLY A 1023 -10.64 -25.77 -1.15
N PHE A 1024 -9.82 -24.78 -0.79
CA PHE A 1024 -8.38 -24.76 -1.00
C PHE A 1024 -7.63 -24.51 0.31
N LYS A 1025 -6.53 -25.23 0.53
CA LYS A 1025 -5.67 -25.04 1.70
C LYS A 1025 -4.82 -23.78 1.54
N GLY A 1026 -4.50 -23.17 2.69
CA GLY A 1026 -3.51 -22.11 2.82
C GLY A 1026 -2.14 -22.66 3.22
N ASP A 1027 -1.27 -21.76 3.66
CA ASP A 1027 -0.11 -22.11 4.47
C ASP A 1027 -0.56 -22.86 5.72
N ALA A 1028 0.32 -23.70 6.27
CA ALA A 1028 0.04 -24.36 7.53
C ALA A 1028 -0.26 -23.27 8.58
N PHE A 1029 -1.31 -23.43 9.39
CA PHE A 1029 -1.73 -22.44 10.39
C PHE A 1029 -2.02 -21.01 9.88
N SER A 1030 -2.06 -20.81 8.55
CA SER A 1030 -2.24 -19.51 7.88
C SER A 1030 -1.17 -18.47 8.21
N ASP A 1031 0.06 -18.91 8.48
CA ASP A 1031 1.21 -18.05 8.75
C ASP A 1031 2.49 -18.54 8.04
N ILE A 1032 3.47 -17.64 7.97
CA ILE A 1032 4.84 -17.93 7.52
C ILE A 1032 5.86 -17.05 8.27
N HIS A 1033 7.07 -17.59 8.45
CA HIS A 1033 8.29 -16.81 8.67
C HIS A 1033 9.18 -16.84 7.43
N PHE A 1034 9.66 -15.68 7.00
CA PHE A 1034 10.53 -15.58 5.84
C PHE A 1034 11.73 -14.66 6.07
N THR A 1035 12.80 -14.92 5.32
CA THR A 1035 13.95 -14.04 5.18
C THR A 1035 14.35 -13.92 3.71
N ALA A 1036 14.81 -12.72 3.32
CA ALA A 1036 15.40 -12.49 2.01
C ALA A 1036 16.95 -12.58 2.02
N LYS A 1037 17.58 -12.63 3.21
CA LYS A 1037 19.02 -12.49 3.39
C LYS A 1037 19.70 -13.84 3.48
N ASP A 1038 20.76 -14.03 2.70
CA ASP A 1038 21.54 -15.26 2.75
C ASP A 1038 22.30 -15.34 4.09
N GLY A 1039 22.45 -16.54 4.65
CA GLY A 1039 23.09 -16.78 5.94
C GLY A 1039 22.16 -16.67 7.15
N ASP A 1040 20.96 -16.10 6.99
CA ASP A 1040 19.93 -16.16 8.02
C ASP A 1040 19.48 -17.62 8.23
N ALA A 1041 19.19 -17.98 9.47
CA ALA A 1041 18.91 -19.35 9.86
C ALA A 1041 17.82 -19.42 10.93
N TYR A 1042 17.22 -20.60 11.07
CA TYR A 1042 16.44 -20.96 12.25
C TYR A 1042 16.94 -22.28 12.83
N SER A 1043 16.65 -22.52 14.10
CA SER A 1043 16.96 -23.78 14.76
C SER A 1043 15.82 -24.24 15.67
N TYR A 1044 15.73 -25.56 15.85
CA TYR A 1044 14.75 -26.21 16.71
C TYR A 1044 15.38 -27.42 17.39
N ALA A 1045 15.17 -27.55 18.70
CA ALA A 1045 15.62 -28.70 19.47
C ALA A 1045 14.47 -29.70 19.64
N PHE A 1046 14.71 -30.96 19.28
CA PHE A 1046 13.71 -32.02 19.35
C PHE A 1046 14.29 -33.33 19.89
N LYS A 1047 13.44 -34.17 20.48
CA LYS A 1047 13.77 -35.56 20.79
C LYS A 1047 13.12 -36.49 19.77
N GLY A 1048 13.91 -37.29 19.05
CA GLY A 1048 13.34 -38.21 18.07
C GLY A 1048 14.39 -38.95 17.25
N THR A 1049 13.93 -39.62 16.19
CA THR A 1049 14.78 -40.42 15.28
C THR A 1049 14.83 -39.85 13.86
N GLY A 1050 14.18 -38.72 13.62
CA GLY A 1050 14.09 -38.09 12.30
C GLY A 1050 13.18 -36.87 12.34
N PHE A 1051 13.17 -36.11 11.24
CA PHE A 1051 12.28 -34.96 11.02
C PHE A 1051 12.04 -34.74 9.53
N ALA A 1052 10.99 -33.97 9.22
CA ALA A 1052 10.69 -33.48 7.88
C ALA A 1052 10.40 -31.98 7.94
N LEU A 1053 10.83 -31.25 6.91
CA LEU A 1053 10.57 -29.82 6.75
C LEU A 1053 9.44 -29.62 5.74
N THR A 1054 8.39 -28.94 6.18
CA THR A 1054 7.25 -28.58 5.34
C THR A 1054 7.19 -27.07 5.20
N MET A 1055 7.17 -26.55 3.96
CA MET A 1055 7.09 -25.11 3.69
C MET A 1055 6.45 -24.85 2.32
N PRO A 1056 5.98 -23.62 2.02
CA PRO A 1056 5.61 -23.26 0.67
C PRO A 1056 6.83 -23.23 -0.25
N THR A 1057 6.65 -23.70 -1.49
CA THR A 1057 7.65 -23.58 -2.56
C THR A 1057 7.17 -22.66 -3.67
N GLY A 1058 8.08 -22.00 -4.38
CA GLY A 1058 7.69 -21.12 -5.47
C GLY A 1058 8.87 -20.48 -6.22
N PRO A 1059 8.59 -19.63 -7.22
CA PRO A 1059 9.62 -19.11 -8.11
C PRO A 1059 10.52 -18.06 -7.45
N SER A 1060 10.06 -17.47 -6.34
CA SER A 1060 10.78 -16.48 -5.53
C SER A 1060 11.64 -17.09 -4.41
N GLN A 1061 11.54 -18.41 -4.20
CA GLN A 1061 12.15 -19.13 -3.09
C GLN A 1061 13.52 -19.70 -3.50
N GLY A 1062 14.34 -20.06 -2.51
CA GLY A 1062 15.74 -20.42 -2.70
C GLY A 1062 16.14 -21.75 -2.06
N ASP A 1063 17.43 -22.04 -2.16
CA ASP A 1063 18.07 -23.22 -1.58
C ASP A 1063 18.50 -22.96 -0.12
N PHE A 1064 18.56 -24.01 0.68
CA PHE A 1064 18.98 -23.95 2.07
C PHE A 1064 19.83 -25.18 2.45
N GLU A 1065 20.71 -25.02 3.42
CA GLU A 1065 21.53 -26.09 3.99
C GLU A 1065 20.94 -26.51 5.34
N VAL A 1066 20.92 -27.83 5.59
CA VAL A 1066 20.38 -28.41 6.83
C VAL A 1066 21.51 -28.99 7.65
N TYR A 1067 21.61 -28.56 8.91
CA TYR A 1067 22.54 -29.08 9.89
C TYR A 1067 21.79 -29.80 11.00
N VAL A 1068 22.34 -30.91 11.48
CA VAL A 1068 21.86 -31.62 12.68
C VAL A 1068 23.04 -31.77 13.62
N ASP A 1069 22.88 -31.27 14.84
CA ASP A 1069 23.92 -31.27 15.88
C ASP A 1069 25.25 -30.63 15.42
N GLY A 1070 25.14 -29.59 14.60
CA GLY A 1070 26.27 -28.86 14.02
C GLY A 1070 26.90 -29.51 12.78
N GLU A 1071 26.42 -30.68 12.35
CA GLU A 1071 26.91 -31.36 11.14
C GLU A 1071 25.97 -31.17 9.96
N SER A 1072 26.49 -30.79 8.78
CA SER A 1072 25.72 -30.71 7.53
C SER A 1072 25.15 -32.08 7.16
N LYS A 1073 23.86 -32.11 6.85
CA LYS A 1073 23.10 -33.29 6.37
C LYS A 1073 22.61 -33.12 4.92
N GLY A 1074 22.89 -31.97 4.30
CA GLY A 1074 22.65 -31.70 2.89
C GLY A 1074 21.75 -30.51 2.63
N THR A 1075 21.52 -30.24 1.35
CA THR A 1075 20.73 -29.11 0.85
C THR A 1075 19.28 -29.49 0.58
N GLY A 1076 18.33 -28.63 0.96
CA GLY A 1076 16.97 -28.63 0.44
C GLY A 1076 16.72 -27.43 -0.48
N SER A 1077 15.61 -27.46 -1.22
CA SER A 1077 15.21 -26.36 -2.10
C SER A 1077 13.75 -26.02 -1.91
N ALA A 1078 13.47 -24.74 -1.64
CA ALA A 1078 12.11 -24.22 -1.61
C ALA A 1078 11.68 -23.69 -3.01
N TYR A 1079 12.50 -23.83 -4.05
CA TYR A 1079 12.15 -23.37 -5.39
C TYR A 1079 11.16 -24.30 -6.10
N SER A 1080 10.17 -23.72 -6.78
CA SER A 1080 9.38 -24.38 -7.83
C SER A 1080 8.87 -23.37 -8.86
N ASP A 1081 8.54 -23.80 -10.07
CA ASP A 1081 8.09 -22.88 -11.14
C ASP A 1081 6.73 -22.20 -10.80
N THR A 1082 5.94 -22.79 -9.93
CA THR A 1082 4.67 -22.27 -9.41
C THR A 1082 4.63 -22.33 -7.89
N LEU A 1083 3.82 -21.48 -7.26
CA LEU A 1083 3.58 -21.53 -5.83
C LEU A 1083 2.84 -22.82 -5.45
N LYS A 1084 3.41 -23.60 -4.54
CA LYS A 1084 2.80 -24.81 -3.97
C LYS A 1084 2.89 -24.75 -2.46
N LEU A 1085 1.78 -24.96 -1.78
CA LEU A 1085 1.70 -24.81 -0.32
C LEU A 1085 1.95 -26.14 0.38
N GLN A 1086 2.54 -26.07 1.57
CA GLN A 1086 2.77 -27.22 2.46
C GLN A 1086 3.51 -28.38 1.77
N GLN A 1087 4.67 -28.10 1.15
CA GLN A 1087 5.47 -29.11 0.48
C GLN A 1087 6.57 -29.64 1.41
N ASN A 1088 6.76 -30.96 1.43
CA ASN A 1088 7.92 -31.55 2.07
C ASN A 1088 9.17 -31.31 1.20
N VAL A 1089 10.06 -30.45 1.68
CA VAL A 1089 11.26 -30.01 0.95
C VAL A 1089 12.53 -30.70 1.41
N PHE A 1090 12.50 -31.34 2.58
CA PHE A 1090 13.63 -32.07 3.16
C PHE A 1090 13.12 -33.08 4.19
N HIS A 1091 13.70 -34.27 4.21
CA HIS A 1091 13.43 -35.28 5.23
C HIS A 1091 14.74 -35.97 5.64
N LEU A 1092 14.84 -36.33 6.91
CA LEU A 1092 15.94 -37.11 7.45
C LEU A 1092 15.42 -38.12 8.48
N ASP A 1093 15.77 -39.38 8.29
CA ASP A 1093 15.47 -40.49 9.20
C ASP A 1093 16.76 -41.15 9.70
N GLY A 1094 16.63 -42.02 10.71
CA GLY A 1094 17.73 -42.87 11.19
C GLY A 1094 18.67 -42.20 12.18
N LEU A 1095 18.26 -41.09 12.79
CA LEU A 1095 18.94 -40.52 13.95
C LEU A 1095 18.79 -41.46 15.16
N SER A 1096 19.74 -41.38 16.08
CA SER A 1096 19.62 -42.04 17.38
C SER A 1096 18.39 -41.52 18.12
N ASN A 1097 17.68 -42.37 18.87
CA ASN A 1097 16.62 -41.85 19.73
C ASN A 1097 17.23 -41.02 20.87
N GLY A 1098 17.16 -39.69 20.75
CA GLY A 1098 17.79 -38.75 21.68
C GLY A 1098 17.43 -37.30 21.34
N MET A 1099 17.97 -36.36 22.11
CA MET A 1099 17.87 -34.93 21.80
C MET A 1099 18.78 -34.59 20.62
N HIS A 1100 18.24 -33.83 19.69
CA HIS A 1100 18.91 -33.32 18.50
C HIS A 1100 18.56 -31.84 18.32
N THR A 1101 19.44 -31.07 17.69
CA THR A 1101 19.14 -29.71 17.24
C THR A 1101 19.26 -29.66 15.73
N VAL A 1102 18.16 -29.33 15.05
CA VAL A 1102 18.18 -28.99 13.63
C VAL A 1102 18.45 -27.49 13.49
N LYS A 1103 19.33 -27.12 12.57
CA LYS A 1103 19.51 -25.74 12.09
C LYS A 1103 19.33 -25.74 10.57
N VAL A 1104 18.52 -24.81 10.07
CA VAL A 1104 18.27 -24.63 8.64
C VAL A 1104 18.75 -23.23 8.27
N GLU A 1105 19.66 -23.14 7.31
CA GLU A 1105 20.33 -21.90 6.93
C GLU A 1105 20.11 -21.61 5.45
N LYS A 1106 19.69 -20.38 5.12
CA LYS A 1106 19.53 -19.95 3.72
C LYS A 1106 20.90 -19.85 3.06
N GLU A 1107 21.09 -20.56 1.95
CA GLU A 1107 22.42 -20.66 1.33
C GLU A 1107 22.95 -19.32 0.79
N ILE A 1108 24.24 -19.06 1.00
CA ILE A 1108 24.98 -17.97 0.35
C ILE A 1108 25.50 -18.49 -1.00
N ARG A 1109 24.78 -18.28 -2.11
CA ARG A 1109 25.30 -18.61 -3.46
C ARG A 1109 25.20 -17.44 -4.44
N PRO A 1110 26.28 -17.09 -5.15
CA PRO A 1110 26.21 -16.18 -6.29
C PRO A 1110 25.43 -16.83 -7.44
N ALA A 1111 24.54 -16.06 -8.06
CA ALA A 1111 23.53 -16.48 -9.05
C ALA A 1111 24.02 -17.29 -10.28
N ALA A 1112 25.33 -17.45 -10.49
CA ALA A 1112 25.92 -18.06 -11.69
C ALA A 1112 26.00 -19.60 -11.68
N ALA A 1113 25.69 -20.28 -10.57
CA ALA A 1113 25.89 -21.73 -10.43
C ALA A 1113 24.60 -22.59 -10.51
N ARG A 1114 23.55 -22.11 -11.18
CA ARG A 1114 22.32 -22.90 -11.45
C ARG A 1114 22.59 -24.02 -12.48
N ARG A 1115 23.16 -25.15 -12.06
CA ARG A 1115 23.15 -26.38 -12.88
C ARG A 1115 21.74 -26.98 -12.84
N ARG A 1116 21.12 -27.08 -14.02
CA ARG A 1116 19.82 -27.75 -14.23
C ARG A 1116 19.85 -29.18 -13.64
N PRO A 1117 18.83 -29.64 -12.90
CA PRO A 1117 18.67 -31.05 -12.59
C PRO A 1117 18.23 -31.77 -13.87
N GLY A 1118 19.14 -32.53 -14.46
CA GLY A 1118 18.87 -33.28 -15.68
C GLY A 1118 19.85 -34.43 -15.84
N LEU A 1119 19.32 -35.65 -15.63
CA LEU A 1119 19.83 -36.93 -16.11
C LEU A 1119 21.21 -37.37 -15.58
N TYR A 1120 21.22 -38.29 -14.61
CA TYR A 1120 22.00 -39.53 -14.76
C TYR A 1120 21.41 -40.63 -13.86
N GLY A 1121 20.52 -41.42 -14.46
CA GLY A 1121 20.17 -42.73 -13.95
C GLY A 1121 21.27 -43.74 -14.27
N GLY A 1122 21.69 -44.49 -13.24
CA GLY A 1122 22.16 -45.87 -13.34
C GLY A 1122 23.53 -46.13 -13.98
N ARG A 1123 24.50 -46.55 -13.15
CA ARG A 1123 25.18 -47.85 -13.35
C ARG A 1123 25.95 -48.26 -12.09
N ARG A 1124 25.60 -49.45 -11.58
CA ARG A 1124 26.39 -50.23 -10.62
C ARG A 1124 27.72 -50.65 -11.26
N GLY A 1125 28.78 -50.71 -10.44
CA GLY A 1125 30.03 -51.38 -10.81
C GLY A 1125 31.04 -51.42 -9.66
N CYS A 1126 30.99 -52.48 -8.85
CA CYS A 1126 32.04 -52.86 -7.92
C CYS A 1126 33.41 -53.02 -8.62
N ARG A 1127 34.51 -52.55 -8.00
CA ARG A 1127 35.64 -53.39 -7.52
C ARG A 1127 36.80 -52.58 -6.90
N SER A 1128 37.05 -52.91 -5.63
CA SER A 1128 38.34 -53.20 -4.96
C SER A 1128 39.57 -52.28 -5.12
N ALA A 1129 39.91 -51.66 -3.98
CA ALA A 1129 41.12 -51.86 -3.15
C ALA A 1129 42.52 -51.36 -3.60
N LYS A 1130 43.12 -50.63 -2.64
CA LYS A 1130 44.56 -50.43 -2.31
C LYS A 1130 45.34 -49.48 -3.25
N SER A 1131 46.16 -48.54 -2.78
CA SER A 1131 46.68 -48.24 -1.43
C SER A 1131 47.49 -46.92 -1.43
N ILE A 1132 47.78 -46.41 -0.22
CA ILE A 1132 48.89 -45.49 0.18
C ILE A 1132 48.55 -43.97 0.15
N GLY A 1133 48.33 -43.39 1.34
CA GLY A 1133 48.38 -41.93 1.60
C GLY A 1133 49.78 -41.48 2.02
N PRO A 1134 49.95 -40.46 2.87
CA PRO A 1134 49.27 -39.17 2.98
C PRO A 1134 50.25 -37.98 2.73
N GLY A 1135 49.75 -36.76 2.53
CA GLY A 1135 50.66 -35.60 2.48
C GLY A 1135 50.02 -34.25 2.11
N HIS A 1136 49.57 -33.54 3.14
CA HIS A 1136 49.63 -32.08 3.38
C HIS A 1136 49.60 -31.05 2.22
N ALA A 1137 48.60 -30.17 2.35
CA ALA A 1137 48.69 -28.72 2.59
C ALA A 1137 49.00 -27.73 1.45
N ASP A 1138 48.13 -26.71 1.46
CA ASP A 1138 48.31 -25.28 1.16
C ASP A 1138 48.59 -24.79 -0.27
N ALA A 1139 47.62 -23.97 -0.76
CA ALA A 1139 47.76 -22.80 -1.64
C ALA A 1139 46.39 -22.53 -2.31
N PHE A 1140 45.80 -21.34 -2.42
CA PHE A 1140 46.12 -19.97 -2.06
C PHE A 1140 44.85 -19.17 -2.44
N ALA A 1141 44.59 -18.09 -1.69
CA ALA A 1141 43.87 -16.87 -2.06
C ALA A 1141 42.37 -16.94 -2.38
#